data_AF-A0A3A5V8H8-F1
#
_entry.id   AF-A0A3A5V8H8-F1
#
_cell.length_a   1.000
_cell.length_b   1.000
_cell.length_c   1.000
_cell.angle_alpha   90.00
_cell.angle_beta   90.00
_cell.angle_gamma   90.00
#
_symmetry.space_group_name_H-M   'P 1'
#
loop_
_entity.id
_entity.type
_entity.pdbx_description
1 polymer ?
#
loop_
_entity_poly.entity_id
_entity_poly.type
_entity_poly.pdbx_seq_one_letter_code
_entity_poly.pdbx_strand_id
1 'polypeptide(L)'
;MQRCLLVLLFLLLGPVFPMVEATDARSTVINLEVDRHDWTSDEAVEVDLRLRNAPFNQLLRVDWSLSDEQGLVDNGSLEFSATGTFTVVDLDFVEFYRGSHFHEVDVVVYDESGSVLGSNEVGFVVFQQVKLAVPGSLLSFGDSLSDMGNAKASILNTPDTPPYWQGRFSNGEVWLGGLYDAYGLTSSIGSGIASSGDNRAFGGAQTGTGYAYLLIPNVGTQITSYLANVQSTIPNDAVVSLWAGGNDFLYGTANADTIAANMESHIRQLTTAGARTLIVPNLPPLEDTPEIQSRSASQRATIRNEVIDYNNQLATLIVNLRAELGVTIHTVDAWSIFGDITTNKQSLGLTNVQDAACTGGSTLLPLPICNSGSSVASNVDRYIFFDKAHPTRVMHDVIARFAIEAIGVGDTDGDAVVDDLDQCPWTPSSEQADGQGCAWSQRDDDGDGVLNSDDACPSTTQGDVIDENGCAPSQRDTDGDGFNDQVDPCPLSPDLLDHDGDGCSNIEDADDDNDGVSDMNDRCPQGLLGPHEADLDGDGCADQEDDDLDDDGLDNEAEGELGTDERDEDTDGDSWLDGEDAFPLDSGEWMDTDRDGCGDNADEFPYDAEECADTDEDGVGDNGDSFPLDEDEWSDLDGDGVGDNGDACALEYGLSTSPPGCPDRDGDGFSNTNDAYPNDASEWEDSDGDGYGDNADMFPDDPGDWADQDNDTYGDNSDAFPYDSAEWNDTDGEGVGDNLDRFPTDPAEWEDSDDDGCGDNGDVFPLDPAECLDTDFDGVGDSADAFPLDASETQDSDGDGVGDFADAFPNDPDAKYDSDGDGVANAYDAFPNSATFSSWFGM
;
A
#
# COMPACT_ATOMS: atom_id res chain seq x y z
N MET A 1 -88.40 -26.79 46.13
CA MET A 1 -87.45 -26.74 47.26
C MET A 1 -86.10 -26.33 46.71
N GLN A 2 -85.53 -25.29 47.33
CA GLN A 2 -84.18 -24.70 47.24
C GLN A 2 -83.42 -24.71 45.90
N ARG A 3 -83.38 -23.50 45.31
CA ARG A 3 -82.32 -23.03 44.40
C ARG A 3 -81.12 -22.58 45.26
N CYS A 4 -79.90 -22.92 44.86
CA CYS A 4 -78.68 -22.34 45.42
C CYS A 4 -77.86 -21.71 44.29
N LEU A 5 -77.57 -20.43 44.47
CA LEU A 5 -76.74 -19.56 43.63
C LEU A 5 -75.33 -19.61 44.24
N LEU A 6 -74.30 -19.94 43.45
CA LEU A 6 -72.90 -19.79 43.90
C LEU A 6 -72.15 -18.90 42.92
N VAL A 7 -71.62 -17.82 43.47
CA VAL A 7 -70.92 -16.71 42.82
C VAL A 7 -69.43 -17.05 42.73
N LEU A 8 -68.82 -16.74 41.58
CA LEU A 8 -67.38 -16.77 41.32
C LEU A 8 -66.63 -15.80 42.25
N LEU A 9 -65.54 -16.25 42.86
CA LEU A 9 -64.53 -15.39 43.48
C LEU A 9 -63.17 -15.71 42.84
N PHE A 10 -62.70 -14.80 41.98
CA PHE A 10 -61.34 -14.81 41.43
C PHE A 10 -60.36 -14.33 42.50
N LEU A 11 -59.34 -15.14 42.79
CA LEU A 11 -58.18 -14.78 43.61
C LEU A 11 -57.14 -14.08 42.72
N LEU A 12 -57.01 -12.76 42.88
CA LEU A 12 -55.91 -11.94 42.38
C LEU A 12 -54.71 -12.12 43.32
N LEU A 13 -53.76 -12.98 42.94
CA LEU A 13 -52.39 -12.94 43.42
C LEU A 13 -51.61 -12.07 42.44
N GLY A 14 -51.40 -10.80 42.79
CA GLY A 14 -50.50 -9.92 42.04
C GLY A 14 -49.04 -10.35 42.26
N PRO A 15 -48.19 -10.40 41.22
CA PRO A 15 -46.76 -10.57 41.43
C PRO A 15 -46.22 -9.34 42.17
N VAL A 16 -45.50 -9.60 43.25
CA VAL A 16 -44.67 -8.61 43.93
C VAL A 16 -43.54 -8.28 42.96
N PHE A 17 -43.58 -7.08 42.38
CA PHE A 17 -42.44 -6.53 41.65
C PHE A 17 -41.29 -6.33 42.65
N PRO A 18 -40.09 -6.88 42.45
CA PRO A 18 -38.92 -6.35 43.12
C PRO A 18 -38.77 -4.88 42.68
N MET A 19 -38.59 -3.98 43.63
CA MET A 19 -38.09 -2.63 43.36
C MET A 19 -36.71 -2.79 42.74
N VAL A 20 -36.62 -2.58 41.44
CA VAL A 20 -35.37 -2.38 40.72
C VAL A 20 -34.91 -0.97 41.09
N GLU A 21 -33.84 -0.86 41.86
CA GLU A 21 -33.00 0.34 41.83
C GLU A 21 -32.53 0.51 40.38
N ALA A 22 -32.76 1.69 39.81
CA ALA A 22 -32.20 2.06 38.53
C ALA A 22 -30.68 2.18 38.67
N THR A 23 -29.99 1.07 38.40
CA THR A 23 -28.63 1.07 37.88
C THR A 23 -28.76 0.87 36.37
N ASP A 24 -28.49 1.94 35.64
CA ASP A 24 -28.44 1.95 34.19
C ASP A 24 -27.16 1.18 33.79
N ALA A 25 -27.30 -0.12 33.50
CA ALA A 25 -26.27 -0.92 32.86
C ALA A 25 -26.97 -1.94 31.95
N ARG A 26 -27.02 -1.65 30.65
CA ARG A 26 -27.35 -2.68 29.66
C ARG A 26 -26.25 -3.74 29.74
N SER A 27 -26.59 -4.98 30.02
CA SER A 27 -25.61 -6.08 29.99
C SER A 27 -24.99 -6.17 28.60
N THR A 28 -23.68 -6.32 28.52
CA THR A 28 -22.96 -6.59 27.27
C THR A 28 -23.52 -7.86 26.63
N VAL A 29 -23.89 -7.79 25.35
CA VAL A 29 -24.28 -8.96 24.56
C VAL A 29 -23.14 -9.28 23.61
N ILE A 30 -22.77 -10.56 23.53
CA ILE A 30 -21.66 -11.05 22.73
C ILE A 30 -22.22 -12.05 21.72
N ASN A 31 -21.98 -11.82 20.43
CA ASN A 31 -22.32 -12.75 19.36
C ASN A 31 -21.08 -13.11 18.54
N LEU A 32 -20.96 -14.36 18.14
CA LEU A 32 -19.97 -14.80 17.17
C LEU A 32 -20.68 -15.18 15.90
N GLU A 33 -20.16 -14.71 14.78
CA GLU A 33 -20.70 -14.99 13.46
C GLU A 33 -19.54 -15.36 12.53
N VAL A 34 -19.81 -16.31 11.62
CA VAL A 34 -18.96 -16.62 10.47
C VAL A 34 -19.77 -16.34 9.22
N ASP A 35 -19.13 -15.81 8.19
CA ASP A 35 -19.79 -15.45 6.93
C ASP A 35 -20.33 -16.67 6.18
N ARG A 36 -19.56 -17.78 6.23
CA ARG A 36 -19.96 -19.10 5.76
C ARG A 36 -19.45 -20.17 6.72
N HIS A 37 -20.01 -21.37 6.58
CA HIS A 37 -19.73 -22.47 7.49
C HIS A 37 -18.74 -23.47 6.90
N ASP A 38 -18.41 -23.37 5.61
CA ASP A 38 -17.58 -24.29 4.85
C ASP A 38 -16.39 -23.57 4.22
N TRP A 39 -15.18 -24.04 4.54
CA TRP A 39 -13.90 -23.46 4.13
C TRP A 39 -12.96 -24.55 3.58
N THR A 40 -11.93 -24.16 2.85
CA THR A 40 -10.80 -25.05 2.49
C THR A 40 -9.57 -24.71 3.34
N SER A 41 -8.64 -25.65 3.47
CA SER A 41 -7.49 -25.52 4.38
C SER A 41 -6.50 -24.41 4.01
N ASP A 42 -6.51 -23.96 2.76
CA ASP A 42 -5.72 -22.85 2.21
C ASP A 42 -6.35 -21.46 2.46
N GLU A 43 -7.56 -21.41 3.00
CA GLU A 43 -8.28 -20.16 3.26
C GLU A 43 -8.13 -19.69 4.71
N ALA A 44 -8.06 -18.37 4.90
CA ALA A 44 -8.21 -17.76 6.21
C ALA A 44 -9.68 -17.82 6.66
N VAL A 45 -9.93 -18.29 7.87
CA VAL A 45 -11.27 -18.30 8.47
C VAL A 45 -11.44 -17.06 9.36
N GLU A 46 -12.29 -16.15 8.91
CA GLU A 46 -12.63 -14.91 9.63
C GLU A 46 -13.84 -15.15 10.54
N VAL A 47 -13.68 -14.82 11.83
CA VAL A 47 -14.72 -14.93 12.87
C VAL A 47 -15.01 -13.55 13.47
N ASP A 48 -16.22 -13.05 13.23
CA ASP A 48 -16.70 -11.76 13.73
C ASP A 48 -17.17 -11.88 15.19
N LEU A 49 -16.42 -11.28 16.12
CA LEU A 49 -16.88 -11.06 17.49
C LEU A 49 -17.66 -9.74 17.60
N ARG A 50 -18.97 -9.83 17.68
CA ARG A 50 -19.88 -8.67 17.76
C ARG A 50 -20.32 -8.41 19.19
N LEU A 51 -19.84 -7.31 19.77
CA LEU A 51 -20.24 -6.85 21.10
C LEU A 51 -21.27 -5.72 21.01
N ARG A 52 -22.30 -5.79 21.86
CA ARG A 52 -23.30 -4.74 22.01
C ARG A 52 -23.41 -4.27 23.46
N ASN A 53 -23.35 -2.94 23.66
CA ASN A 53 -23.32 -2.27 24.96
C ASN A 53 -22.09 -2.66 25.83
N ALA A 54 -20.93 -2.91 25.21
CA ALA A 54 -19.69 -3.09 25.95
C ALA A 54 -19.26 -1.79 26.67
N PRO A 55 -18.51 -1.87 27.78
CA PRO A 55 -18.01 -0.68 28.49
C PRO A 55 -17.15 0.20 27.58
N PHE A 56 -17.54 1.48 27.43
CA PHE A 56 -16.83 2.43 26.57
C PHE A 56 -15.55 2.94 27.25
N ASN A 57 -14.48 3.10 26.47
CA ASN A 57 -13.19 3.65 26.92
C ASN A 57 -12.55 2.86 28.09
N GLN A 58 -12.81 1.56 28.14
CA GLN A 58 -12.12 0.59 28.98
C GLN A 58 -11.36 -0.38 28.08
N LEU A 59 -10.20 -0.83 28.56
CA LEU A 59 -9.46 -1.91 27.94
C LEU A 59 -10.20 -3.23 28.22
N LEU A 60 -10.63 -3.90 27.17
CA LEU A 60 -11.25 -5.21 27.20
C LEU A 60 -10.25 -6.23 26.68
N ARG A 61 -10.31 -7.45 27.20
CA ARG A 61 -9.51 -8.57 26.70
C ARG A 61 -10.44 -9.67 26.20
N VAL A 62 -10.23 -10.17 25.00
CA VAL A 62 -10.84 -11.42 24.55
C VAL A 62 -9.79 -12.52 24.61
N ASP A 63 -10.10 -13.60 25.31
CA ASP A 63 -9.34 -14.85 25.23
C ASP A 63 -10.12 -15.78 24.31
N TRP A 64 -9.45 -16.37 23.31
CA TRP A 64 -10.05 -17.27 22.34
C TRP A 64 -9.35 -18.62 22.34
N SER A 65 -10.09 -19.68 22.04
CA SER A 65 -9.55 -21.02 21.81
C SER A 65 -10.20 -21.65 20.59
N LEU A 66 -9.36 -22.09 19.66
CA LEU A 66 -9.74 -22.87 18.49
C LEU A 66 -9.54 -24.35 18.81
N SER A 67 -10.59 -25.15 18.66
CA SER A 67 -10.57 -26.58 18.89
C SER A 67 -11.13 -27.36 17.71
N ASP A 68 -10.74 -28.62 17.60
CA ASP A 68 -11.21 -29.60 16.61
C ASP A 68 -11.66 -30.90 17.29
N GLU A 69 -11.93 -31.93 16.50
CA GLU A 69 -12.39 -33.25 16.97
C GLU A 69 -11.35 -33.98 17.86
N GLN A 70 -10.11 -33.53 17.86
CA GLN A 70 -8.95 -34.12 18.50
C GLN A 70 -8.54 -33.32 19.74
N GLY A 71 -8.95 -32.05 19.85
CA GLY A 71 -8.83 -31.22 21.02
C GLY A 71 -8.50 -29.77 20.69
N LEU A 72 -7.69 -29.12 21.54
CA LEU A 72 -7.28 -27.73 21.33
C LEU A 72 -6.25 -27.66 20.17
N VAL A 73 -6.53 -26.82 19.18
CA VAL A 73 -5.65 -26.57 18.02
C VAL A 73 -4.74 -25.38 18.29
N ASP A 74 -5.36 -24.25 18.70
CA ASP A 74 -4.69 -23.00 19.00
C ASP A 74 -5.45 -22.16 20.04
N ASN A 75 -4.79 -21.20 20.68
CA ASN A 75 -5.41 -20.23 21.58
C ASN A 75 -4.63 -18.91 21.61
N GLY A 76 -5.33 -17.84 21.94
CA GLY A 76 -4.70 -16.53 22.05
C GLY A 76 -5.53 -15.55 22.87
N SER A 77 -5.01 -14.34 23.00
CA SER A 77 -5.70 -13.24 23.66
C SER A 77 -5.44 -11.94 22.92
N LEU A 78 -6.48 -11.12 22.75
CA LEU A 78 -6.40 -9.81 22.13
C LEU A 78 -6.99 -8.76 23.08
N GLU A 79 -6.29 -7.63 23.23
CA GLU A 79 -6.81 -6.48 23.96
C GLU A 79 -7.36 -5.44 22.99
N PHE A 80 -8.54 -4.90 23.28
CA PHE A 80 -9.21 -3.91 22.45
C PHE A 80 -10.03 -2.94 23.29
N SER A 81 -10.41 -1.80 22.72
CA SER A 81 -11.30 -0.82 23.36
C SER A 81 -12.61 -0.72 22.59
N ALA A 82 -13.74 -0.73 23.30
CA ALA A 82 -15.04 -0.58 22.66
C ALA A 82 -15.19 0.81 22.02
N THR A 83 -15.42 0.84 20.71
CA THR A 83 -15.51 2.05 19.88
C THR A 83 -16.90 2.71 19.90
N GLY A 84 -17.90 2.07 20.52
CA GLY A 84 -19.27 2.61 20.59
C GLY A 84 -20.29 1.65 21.18
N THR A 85 -21.57 1.80 20.80
CA THR A 85 -22.65 0.88 21.22
C THR A 85 -22.50 -0.52 20.60
N PHE A 86 -21.85 -0.59 19.45
CA PHE A 86 -21.48 -1.81 18.74
C PHE A 86 -19.98 -1.77 18.52
N THR A 87 -19.32 -2.89 18.76
CA THR A 87 -17.91 -3.10 18.48
C THR A 87 -17.79 -4.46 17.83
N VAL A 88 -17.06 -4.51 16.72
CA VAL A 88 -16.71 -5.75 16.02
C VAL A 88 -15.21 -5.93 16.19
N VAL A 89 -14.81 -7.16 16.48
CA VAL A 89 -13.42 -7.57 16.58
C VAL A 89 -13.29 -8.80 15.69
N ASP A 90 -12.40 -8.72 14.72
CA ASP A 90 -12.20 -9.77 13.73
C ASP A 90 -11.11 -10.71 14.25
N LEU A 91 -11.40 -12.01 14.24
CA LEU A 91 -10.46 -13.06 14.61
C LEU A 91 -10.17 -13.90 13.38
N ASP A 92 -8.97 -13.75 12.84
CA ASP A 92 -8.51 -14.47 11.66
C ASP A 92 -7.71 -15.71 12.06
N PHE A 93 -8.12 -16.87 11.54
CA PHE A 93 -7.44 -18.13 11.74
C PHE A 93 -6.83 -18.60 10.42
N VAL A 94 -5.50 -18.76 10.41
CA VAL A 94 -4.70 -19.28 9.29
C VAL A 94 -3.83 -20.44 9.76
N GLU A 95 -3.36 -21.28 8.84
CA GLU A 95 -2.32 -22.30 9.10
C GLU A 95 -2.65 -23.31 10.24
N PHE A 96 -3.94 -23.54 10.52
CA PHE A 96 -4.38 -24.33 11.67
C PHE A 96 -4.86 -25.74 11.32
N TYR A 97 -5.10 -26.04 10.04
CA TYR A 97 -5.66 -27.33 9.62
C TYR A 97 -4.69 -28.48 9.90
N ARG A 98 -5.18 -29.53 10.59
CA ARG A 98 -4.37 -30.71 11.00
C ARG A 98 -5.03 -32.05 10.66
N GLY A 99 -5.87 -32.07 9.63
CA GLY A 99 -6.57 -33.28 9.15
C GLY A 99 -7.95 -33.53 9.78
N SER A 100 -8.48 -32.55 10.50
CA SER A 100 -9.78 -32.59 11.19
C SER A 100 -10.77 -31.73 10.43
N HIS A 101 -12.05 -32.11 10.34
CA HIS A 101 -13.01 -31.32 9.54
C HIS A 101 -13.72 -30.27 10.39
N PHE A 102 -14.19 -30.65 11.57
CA PHE A 102 -15.06 -29.81 12.37
C PHE A 102 -14.27 -29.04 13.42
N HIS A 103 -14.42 -27.72 13.37
CA HIS A 103 -13.74 -26.78 14.26
C HIS A 103 -14.76 -25.96 15.05
N GLU A 104 -14.36 -25.55 16.25
CA GLU A 104 -15.13 -24.69 17.14
C GLU A 104 -14.22 -23.63 17.75
N VAL A 105 -14.67 -22.37 17.67
CA VAL A 105 -14.03 -21.22 18.30
C VAL A 105 -14.85 -20.81 19.49
N ASP A 106 -14.24 -20.92 20.66
CA ASP A 106 -14.76 -20.39 21.91
C ASP A 106 -14.10 -19.07 22.23
N VAL A 107 -14.87 -18.09 22.71
CA VAL A 107 -14.31 -16.85 23.22
C VAL A 107 -14.86 -16.48 24.59
N VAL A 108 -14.02 -15.84 25.39
CA VAL A 108 -14.37 -15.26 26.69
C VAL A 108 -13.88 -13.82 26.72
N VAL A 109 -14.78 -12.88 26.97
CA VAL A 109 -14.45 -11.46 27.05
C VAL A 109 -14.38 -11.02 28.50
N TYR A 110 -13.30 -10.34 28.86
CA TYR A 110 -12.99 -9.80 30.16
C TYR A 110 -12.99 -8.27 30.15
N ASP A 111 -13.37 -7.66 31.28
CA ASP A 111 -13.15 -6.25 31.53
C ASP A 111 -11.74 -5.97 32.10
N GLU A 112 -11.42 -4.69 32.28
CA GLU A 112 -10.14 -4.21 32.83
C GLU A 112 -9.82 -4.75 34.23
N SER A 113 -10.84 -5.19 35.00
CA SER A 113 -10.66 -5.80 36.32
C SER A 113 -10.37 -7.31 36.26
N GLY A 114 -10.41 -7.90 35.07
CA GLY A 114 -10.32 -9.34 34.84
C GLY A 114 -11.64 -10.08 35.10
N SER A 115 -12.78 -9.38 35.18
CA SER A 115 -14.10 -10.00 35.34
C SER A 115 -14.69 -10.38 33.98
N VAL A 116 -15.32 -11.55 33.89
CA VAL A 116 -15.95 -12.04 32.66
C VAL A 116 -17.19 -11.21 32.33
N LEU A 117 -17.20 -10.55 31.18
CA LEU A 117 -18.35 -9.87 30.59
C LEU A 117 -19.30 -10.84 29.87
N GLY A 118 -18.76 -11.90 29.29
CA GLY A 118 -19.52 -13.02 28.72
C GLY A 118 -18.65 -13.94 27.88
N SER A 119 -19.25 -15.01 27.35
CA SER A 119 -18.62 -15.98 26.46
C SER A 119 -19.61 -16.45 25.41
N ASN A 120 -19.12 -16.93 24.27
CA ASN A 120 -19.93 -17.50 23.21
C ASN A 120 -19.04 -18.38 22.29
N GLU A 121 -19.65 -19.23 21.48
CA GLU A 121 -18.98 -20.26 20.66
C GLU A 121 -19.55 -20.24 19.23
N VAL A 122 -18.73 -20.56 18.24
CA VAL A 122 -19.16 -20.76 16.84
C VAL A 122 -18.38 -21.90 16.21
N GLY A 123 -19.08 -22.75 15.46
CA GLY A 123 -18.48 -23.86 14.74
C GLY A 123 -18.46 -23.62 13.23
N PHE A 124 -17.46 -24.18 12.57
CA PHE A 124 -17.33 -24.22 11.11
C PHE A 124 -16.66 -25.53 10.67
N VAL A 125 -16.70 -25.83 9.38
CA VAL A 125 -16.02 -26.97 8.78
C VAL A 125 -14.92 -26.51 7.83
N VAL A 126 -13.77 -27.18 7.87
CA VAL A 126 -12.65 -26.98 6.95
C VAL A 126 -12.41 -28.29 6.23
N PHE A 127 -12.40 -28.24 4.90
CA PHE A 127 -12.06 -29.38 4.04
C PHE A 127 -10.60 -29.26 3.62
N GLN A 128 -9.91 -30.39 3.51
CA GLN A 128 -8.55 -30.35 2.99
C GLN A 128 -8.60 -29.88 1.54
N GLN A 129 -7.74 -28.91 1.20
CA GLN A 129 -7.51 -28.55 -0.18
C GLN A 129 -6.79 -29.71 -0.88
N VAL A 130 -7.19 -29.99 -2.12
CA VAL A 130 -6.70 -31.16 -2.85
C VAL A 130 -6.39 -30.88 -4.30
N LYS A 131 -5.38 -31.58 -4.79
CA LYS A 131 -5.04 -31.63 -6.20
C LYS A 131 -5.75 -32.78 -6.90
N LEU A 132 -6.65 -32.45 -7.83
CA LEU A 132 -7.36 -33.43 -8.67
C LEU A 132 -6.67 -33.64 -10.02
N ALA A 133 -6.56 -34.90 -10.45
CA ALA A 133 -6.19 -35.23 -11.82
C ALA A 133 -7.40 -35.03 -12.75
N VAL A 134 -7.39 -33.98 -13.57
CA VAL A 134 -8.51 -33.64 -14.46
C VAL A 134 -8.76 -34.75 -15.50
N PRO A 135 -9.93 -35.41 -15.48
CA PRO A 135 -10.25 -36.46 -16.43
C PRO A 135 -10.82 -35.90 -17.74
N GLY A 136 -10.77 -36.69 -18.81
CA GLY A 136 -11.36 -36.33 -20.11
C GLY A 136 -12.89 -36.26 -20.09
N SER A 137 -13.53 -37.02 -19.19
CA SER A 137 -14.98 -36.96 -18.93
C SER A 137 -15.36 -37.61 -17.60
N LEU A 138 -16.53 -37.24 -17.07
CA LEU A 138 -17.16 -37.85 -15.90
C LEU A 138 -18.46 -38.56 -16.30
N LEU A 139 -18.41 -39.89 -16.39
CA LEU A 139 -19.55 -40.74 -16.73
C LEU A 139 -20.24 -41.21 -15.45
N SER A 140 -21.55 -41.03 -15.32
CA SER A 140 -22.28 -41.38 -14.09
C SER A 140 -23.41 -42.38 -14.32
N PHE A 141 -23.45 -43.42 -13.51
CA PHE A 141 -24.54 -44.40 -13.43
C PHE A 141 -25.06 -44.47 -12.00
N GLY A 142 -26.37 -44.65 -11.84
CA GLY A 142 -26.93 -44.67 -10.49
C GLY A 142 -28.42 -44.41 -10.44
N ASP A 143 -28.84 -43.89 -9.29
CA ASP A 143 -30.23 -43.60 -8.98
C ASP A 143 -30.52 -42.09 -8.83
N SER A 144 -31.50 -41.72 -8.00
CA SER A 144 -31.93 -40.34 -7.78
C SER A 144 -30.86 -39.47 -7.11
N LEU A 145 -29.90 -40.03 -6.37
CA LEU A 145 -28.81 -39.25 -5.76
C LEU A 145 -27.86 -38.65 -6.79
N SER A 146 -27.84 -39.21 -7.99
CA SER A 146 -26.96 -38.82 -9.09
C SER A 146 -27.73 -38.35 -10.33
N ASP A 147 -29.06 -38.45 -10.34
CA ASP A 147 -29.90 -38.08 -11.49
C ASP A 147 -29.95 -36.55 -11.66
N MET A 148 -29.47 -36.08 -12.82
CA MET A 148 -29.47 -34.66 -13.19
C MET A 148 -30.66 -34.24 -14.05
N GLY A 149 -31.69 -35.08 -14.20
CA GLY A 149 -32.92 -34.78 -14.93
C GLY A 149 -33.37 -35.86 -15.92
N ASN A 150 -32.76 -37.05 -15.90
CA ASN A 150 -33.10 -38.17 -16.75
C ASN A 150 -34.50 -38.72 -16.46
N ALA A 151 -34.86 -38.90 -15.19
CA ALA A 151 -36.24 -39.28 -14.83
C ALA A 151 -37.25 -38.21 -15.29
N LYS A 152 -36.86 -36.93 -15.20
CA LYS A 152 -37.69 -35.79 -15.62
C LYS A 152 -37.90 -35.73 -17.13
N ALA A 153 -36.85 -35.96 -17.90
CA ALA A 153 -36.88 -35.98 -19.36
C ALA A 153 -37.54 -37.25 -19.95
N SER A 154 -37.86 -38.24 -19.11
CA SER A 154 -38.51 -39.49 -19.52
C SER A 154 -40.04 -39.38 -19.54
N ILE A 155 -40.70 -40.46 -19.97
CA ILE A 155 -42.16 -40.59 -19.91
C ILE A 155 -42.73 -40.46 -18.48
N LEU A 156 -41.90 -40.65 -17.45
CA LEU A 156 -42.31 -40.48 -16.05
C LEU A 156 -42.50 -39.01 -15.69
N ASN A 157 -41.84 -38.07 -16.38
CA ASN A 157 -41.91 -36.62 -16.14
C ASN A 157 -41.80 -36.24 -14.65
N THR A 158 -40.95 -36.96 -13.91
CA THR A 158 -40.80 -36.89 -12.45
C THR A 158 -39.37 -36.49 -12.10
N PRO A 159 -39.12 -35.62 -11.12
CA PRO A 159 -40.07 -35.05 -10.17
C PRO A 159 -40.81 -33.78 -10.68
N ASP A 160 -41.79 -33.30 -9.91
CA ASP A 160 -42.45 -32.01 -10.17
C ASP A 160 -41.46 -30.86 -9.94
N THR A 161 -41.38 -29.92 -10.87
CA THR A 161 -40.48 -28.75 -10.79
C THR A 161 -41.33 -27.50 -11.00
N PRO A 162 -41.63 -26.70 -9.94
CA PRO A 162 -41.31 -26.87 -8.50
C PRO A 162 -42.11 -27.99 -7.79
N PRO A 163 -41.72 -28.43 -6.56
CA PRO A 163 -40.72 -27.82 -5.66
C PRO A 163 -39.27 -28.30 -5.86
N TYR A 164 -39.04 -29.32 -6.67
CA TYR A 164 -37.68 -29.78 -6.98
C TYR A 164 -36.99 -28.84 -7.95
N TRP A 165 -35.66 -28.83 -7.93
CA TRP A 165 -34.86 -27.95 -8.78
C TRP A 165 -34.49 -28.63 -10.09
N GLN A 166 -34.96 -28.05 -11.21
CA GLN A 166 -34.59 -28.46 -12.57
C GLN A 166 -34.59 -29.98 -12.83
N GLY A 167 -35.58 -30.72 -12.31
CA GLY A 167 -35.69 -32.17 -12.50
C GLY A 167 -34.75 -33.05 -11.66
N ARG A 168 -33.97 -32.49 -10.75
CA ARG A 168 -33.15 -33.23 -9.77
C ARG A 168 -34.00 -33.62 -8.57
N PHE A 169 -33.64 -34.68 -7.84
CA PHE A 169 -34.32 -35.07 -6.60
C PHE A 169 -33.84 -34.27 -5.38
N SER A 170 -33.65 -32.95 -5.53
CA SER A 170 -33.27 -32.04 -4.45
C SER A 170 -33.80 -30.61 -4.70
N ASN A 171 -33.59 -29.68 -3.77
CA ASN A 171 -33.87 -28.25 -3.93
C ASN A 171 -32.77 -27.48 -4.68
N GLY A 172 -31.72 -28.15 -5.14
CA GLY A 172 -30.66 -27.59 -5.95
C GLY A 172 -29.85 -28.68 -6.66
N GLU A 173 -28.58 -28.40 -6.88
CA GLU A 173 -27.65 -29.33 -7.50
C GLU A 173 -27.37 -30.56 -6.62
N VAL A 174 -27.12 -31.70 -7.27
CA VAL A 174 -26.71 -32.94 -6.61
C VAL A 174 -25.18 -33.02 -6.55
N TRP A 175 -24.63 -33.88 -5.70
CA TRP A 175 -23.18 -33.96 -5.40
C TRP A 175 -22.26 -34.03 -6.63
N LEU A 176 -22.74 -34.62 -7.74
CA LEU A 176 -21.97 -34.68 -8.99
C LEU A 176 -21.67 -33.30 -9.57
N GLY A 177 -22.51 -32.28 -9.32
CA GLY A 177 -22.25 -30.92 -9.75
C GLY A 177 -20.94 -30.37 -9.18
N GLY A 178 -20.73 -30.52 -7.87
CA GLY A 178 -19.48 -30.14 -7.23
C GLY A 178 -18.26 -30.88 -7.80
N LEU A 179 -18.40 -32.16 -8.17
CA LEU A 179 -17.33 -32.89 -8.88
C LEU A 179 -17.10 -32.37 -10.31
N TYR A 180 -18.15 -32.01 -11.05
CA TYR A 180 -18.00 -31.40 -12.37
C TYR A 180 -17.25 -30.07 -12.26
N ASP A 181 -17.62 -29.23 -11.30
CA ASP A 181 -16.97 -27.95 -11.05
C ASP A 181 -15.50 -28.13 -10.65
N ALA A 182 -15.21 -29.03 -9.71
CA ALA A 182 -13.84 -29.32 -9.26
C ALA A 182 -12.95 -29.90 -10.37
N TYR A 183 -13.51 -30.69 -11.29
CA TYR A 183 -12.78 -31.16 -12.48
C TYR A 183 -12.74 -30.14 -13.63
N GLY A 184 -13.44 -29.01 -13.54
CA GLY A 184 -13.57 -28.06 -14.66
C GLY A 184 -14.32 -28.63 -15.87
N LEU A 185 -15.24 -29.57 -15.65
CA LEU A 185 -16.02 -30.26 -16.67
C LEU A 185 -17.46 -29.75 -16.72
N THR A 186 -18.11 -29.85 -17.88
CA THR A 186 -19.54 -29.55 -18.01
C THR A 186 -20.37 -30.83 -18.06
N SER A 187 -21.47 -30.88 -17.31
CA SER A 187 -22.39 -32.01 -17.34
C SER A 187 -23.22 -32.07 -18.63
N SER A 188 -23.47 -33.29 -19.12
CA SER A 188 -24.39 -33.55 -20.23
C SER A 188 -25.47 -34.56 -19.81
N ILE A 189 -26.74 -34.16 -19.86
CA ILE A 189 -27.87 -35.00 -19.43
C ILE A 189 -28.13 -36.06 -20.52
N GLY A 190 -28.01 -37.33 -20.17
CA GLY A 190 -28.29 -38.47 -21.04
C GLY A 190 -29.53 -39.25 -20.59
N SER A 191 -30.71 -38.87 -21.09
CA SER A 191 -32.06 -39.41 -20.79
C SER A 191 -32.32 -40.90 -21.11
N GLY A 192 -31.31 -41.75 -20.96
CA GLY A 192 -31.41 -43.22 -20.91
C GLY A 192 -31.62 -43.92 -22.25
N ILE A 193 -32.33 -43.31 -23.22
CA ILE A 193 -32.81 -44.04 -24.41
C ILE A 193 -32.53 -43.32 -25.75
N ALA A 194 -32.30 -42.01 -25.78
CA ALA A 194 -32.13 -41.26 -27.05
C ALA A 194 -31.05 -40.16 -27.06
N SER A 195 -30.40 -39.88 -25.94
CA SER A 195 -29.38 -38.81 -25.82
C SER A 195 -28.04 -39.39 -25.37
N SER A 196 -26.97 -38.80 -25.91
CA SER A 196 -25.57 -39.22 -25.76
C SER A 196 -24.90 -38.69 -24.49
N GLY A 197 -25.66 -38.13 -23.54
CA GLY A 197 -25.08 -37.50 -22.36
C GLY A 197 -24.44 -38.48 -21.38
N ASP A 198 -23.46 -37.98 -20.63
CA ASP A 198 -22.59 -38.73 -19.72
C ASP A 198 -23.22 -39.00 -18.36
N ASN A 199 -24.23 -38.23 -17.94
CA ASN A 199 -25.05 -38.61 -16.80
C ASN A 199 -26.16 -39.58 -17.23
N ARG A 200 -26.06 -40.84 -16.80
CA ARG A 200 -27.00 -41.94 -17.09
C ARG A 200 -27.82 -42.37 -15.87
N ALA A 201 -27.53 -41.81 -14.70
CA ALA A 201 -28.24 -42.08 -13.47
C ALA A 201 -29.73 -41.74 -13.61
N PHE A 202 -30.60 -42.53 -12.99
CA PHE A 202 -32.04 -42.42 -13.21
C PHE A 202 -32.80 -42.60 -11.91
N GLY A 203 -33.63 -41.63 -11.55
CA GLY A 203 -34.43 -41.63 -10.33
C GLY A 203 -35.24 -42.91 -10.12
N GLY A 204 -35.02 -43.57 -8.98
CA GLY A 204 -35.68 -44.82 -8.61
C GLY A 204 -35.02 -46.11 -9.14
N ALA A 205 -33.87 -46.02 -9.82
CA ALA A 205 -33.14 -47.19 -10.30
C ALA A 205 -32.65 -48.07 -9.15
N GLN A 206 -32.78 -49.39 -9.33
CA GLN A 206 -32.18 -50.40 -8.47
C GLN A 206 -30.86 -50.89 -9.08
N THR A 207 -30.03 -51.58 -8.29
CA THR A 207 -28.74 -52.11 -8.76
C THR A 207 -28.88 -53.19 -9.84
N GLY A 208 -30.02 -53.86 -9.98
CA GLY A 208 -30.17 -54.99 -10.90
C GLY A 208 -30.10 -54.65 -12.41
N THR A 209 -30.50 -55.62 -13.23
CA THR A 209 -30.79 -55.41 -14.66
C THR A 209 -32.28 -55.19 -14.89
N GLY A 210 -32.69 -54.91 -16.12
CA GLY A 210 -34.10 -54.73 -16.49
C GLY A 210 -34.67 -53.38 -16.06
N TYR A 211 -35.98 -53.35 -15.82
CA TYR A 211 -36.71 -52.14 -15.47
C TYR A 211 -37.48 -52.31 -14.16
N ALA A 212 -37.25 -51.43 -13.18
CA ALA A 212 -38.12 -51.29 -12.03
C ALA A 212 -39.46 -50.63 -12.46
N TYR A 213 -40.57 -51.10 -11.89
CA TYR A 213 -41.93 -50.61 -12.20
C TYR A 213 -42.25 -50.47 -13.70
N LEU A 214 -41.71 -51.38 -14.53
CA LEU A 214 -41.85 -51.43 -16.00
C LEU A 214 -41.16 -50.31 -16.79
N LEU A 215 -40.80 -49.18 -16.17
CA LEU A 215 -40.37 -47.97 -16.88
C LEU A 215 -39.02 -47.41 -16.41
N ILE A 216 -38.56 -47.76 -15.22
CA ILE A 216 -37.33 -47.20 -14.63
C ILE A 216 -36.15 -48.11 -14.97
N PRO A 217 -35.16 -47.68 -15.78
CA PRO A 217 -34.02 -48.50 -16.11
C PRO A 217 -33.11 -48.68 -14.89
N ASN A 218 -32.95 -49.93 -14.44
CA ASN A 218 -31.99 -50.26 -13.40
C ASN A 218 -30.55 -50.07 -13.89
N VAL A 219 -29.59 -49.97 -12.97
CA VAL A 219 -28.19 -49.63 -13.25
C VAL A 219 -27.57 -50.52 -14.34
N GLY A 220 -27.80 -51.84 -14.30
CA GLY A 220 -27.28 -52.74 -15.34
C GLY A 220 -27.84 -52.45 -16.74
N THR A 221 -29.08 -51.95 -16.82
CA THR A 221 -29.70 -51.50 -18.08
C THR A 221 -29.13 -50.16 -18.54
N GLN A 222 -28.84 -49.24 -17.61
CA GLN A 222 -28.19 -47.96 -17.92
C GLN A 222 -26.81 -48.19 -18.57
N ILE A 223 -26.00 -49.04 -17.95
CA ILE A 223 -24.66 -49.42 -18.44
C ILE A 223 -24.75 -50.11 -19.79
N THR A 224 -25.59 -51.15 -19.90
CA THR A 224 -25.74 -51.91 -21.15
C THR A 224 -26.26 -51.02 -22.29
N SER A 225 -27.20 -50.12 -22.01
CA SER A 225 -27.72 -49.16 -23.00
C SER A 225 -26.66 -48.16 -23.45
N TYR A 226 -25.85 -47.63 -22.53
CA TYR A 226 -24.76 -46.70 -22.85
C TYR A 226 -23.72 -47.38 -23.74
N LEU A 227 -23.25 -48.57 -23.37
CA LEU A 227 -22.25 -49.32 -24.13
C LEU A 227 -22.76 -49.76 -25.51
N ALA A 228 -24.06 -50.00 -25.66
CA ALA A 228 -24.65 -50.39 -26.93
C ALA A 228 -24.90 -49.20 -27.87
N ASN A 229 -25.30 -48.04 -27.35
CA ASN A 229 -25.91 -46.98 -28.15
C ASN A 229 -25.14 -45.65 -28.14
N VAL A 230 -24.27 -45.42 -27.16
CA VAL A 230 -23.51 -44.17 -27.02
C VAL A 230 -22.04 -44.44 -27.33
N GLN A 231 -21.41 -45.29 -26.53
CA GLN A 231 -19.98 -45.52 -26.62
C GLN A 231 -19.61 -46.93 -26.17
N SER A 232 -19.14 -47.76 -27.10
CA SER A 232 -18.82 -49.17 -26.85
C SER A 232 -17.55 -49.40 -26.02
N THR A 233 -16.71 -48.38 -25.89
CA THR A 233 -15.44 -48.45 -25.14
C THR A 233 -15.23 -47.16 -24.35
N ILE A 234 -15.03 -47.27 -23.04
CA ILE A 234 -14.80 -46.14 -22.14
C ILE A 234 -13.33 -45.72 -22.24
N PRO A 235 -13.00 -44.42 -22.43
CA PRO A 235 -11.63 -43.94 -22.46
C PRO A 235 -10.90 -44.19 -21.14
N ASN A 236 -9.59 -44.40 -21.19
CA ASN A 236 -8.80 -44.69 -19.97
C ASN A 236 -8.67 -43.47 -19.04
N ASP A 237 -8.80 -42.27 -19.59
CA ASP A 237 -8.77 -40.97 -18.91
C ASP A 237 -10.16 -40.52 -18.43
N ALA A 238 -11.21 -41.32 -18.64
CA ALA A 238 -12.54 -41.06 -18.11
C ALA A 238 -12.69 -41.59 -16.67
N VAL A 239 -13.42 -40.85 -15.84
CA VAL A 239 -13.82 -41.27 -14.49
C VAL A 239 -15.27 -41.74 -14.52
N VAL A 240 -15.54 -42.90 -13.91
CA VAL A 240 -16.90 -43.47 -13.86
C VAL A 240 -17.46 -43.46 -12.44
N SER A 241 -18.48 -42.65 -12.19
CA SER A 241 -19.25 -42.67 -10.95
C SER A 241 -20.35 -43.74 -10.98
N LEU A 242 -20.43 -44.55 -9.93
CA LEU A 242 -21.41 -45.63 -9.79
C LEU A 242 -21.99 -45.63 -8.37
N TRP A 243 -23.16 -45.01 -8.18
CA TRP A 243 -23.82 -44.95 -6.87
C TRP A 243 -25.28 -45.38 -6.94
N ALA A 244 -25.59 -46.53 -6.31
CA ALA A 244 -26.93 -47.09 -6.24
C ALA A 244 -27.05 -48.09 -5.07
N GLY A 245 -28.28 -48.50 -4.78
CA GLY A 245 -28.60 -49.53 -3.77
C GLY A 245 -29.67 -49.09 -2.77
N GLY A 246 -29.87 -47.77 -2.61
CA GLY A 246 -30.92 -47.24 -1.74
C GLY A 246 -32.31 -47.76 -2.11
N ASN A 247 -32.64 -47.74 -3.41
CA ASN A 247 -33.92 -48.25 -3.90
C ASN A 247 -34.10 -49.76 -3.72
N ASP A 248 -33.01 -50.55 -3.71
CA ASP A 248 -33.04 -51.98 -3.46
C ASP A 248 -33.51 -52.28 -2.02
N PHE A 249 -33.05 -51.48 -1.04
CA PHE A 249 -33.47 -51.62 0.36
C PHE A 249 -34.83 -50.99 0.67
N LEU A 250 -35.15 -49.85 0.04
CA LEU A 250 -36.41 -49.16 0.29
C LEU A 250 -37.60 -49.88 -0.37
N TYR A 251 -37.39 -50.42 -1.58
CA TYR A 251 -38.46 -50.87 -2.48
C TYR A 251 -38.16 -52.15 -3.29
N GLY A 252 -36.97 -52.73 -3.15
CA GLY A 252 -36.50 -53.86 -3.95
C GLY A 252 -36.30 -55.15 -3.15
N THR A 253 -35.17 -55.83 -3.43
CA THR A 253 -34.83 -57.13 -2.83
C THR A 253 -34.51 -57.05 -1.34
N ALA A 254 -34.06 -55.89 -0.86
CA ALA A 254 -33.62 -55.64 0.50
C ALA A 254 -32.67 -56.72 1.04
N ASN A 255 -31.69 -57.12 0.22
CA ASN A 255 -30.73 -58.17 0.55
C ASN A 255 -29.32 -57.75 0.11
N ALA A 256 -28.41 -57.61 1.09
CA ALA A 256 -27.05 -57.15 0.89
C ALA A 256 -26.28 -57.97 -0.18
N ASP A 257 -26.32 -59.31 -0.09
CA ASP A 257 -25.59 -60.20 -1.01
C ASP A 257 -25.94 -59.95 -2.49
N THR A 258 -27.23 -59.79 -2.78
CA THR A 258 -27.70 -59.58 -4.15
C THR A 258 -27.23 -58.23 -4.70
N ILE A 259 -27.26 -57.19 -3.85
CA ILE A 259 -26.88 -55.83 -4.23
C ILE A 259 -25.36 -55.77 -4.46
N ALA A 260 -24.57 -56.37 -3.55
CA ALA A 260 -23.12 -56.48 -3.70
C ALA A 260 -22.72 -57.24 -4.97
N ALA A 261 -23.40 -58.36 -5.27
CA ALA A 261 -23.15 -59.14 -6.50
C ALA A 261 -23.48 -58.34 -7.77
N ASN A 262 -24.55 -57.53 -7.76
CA ASN A 262 -24.87 -56.64 -8.88
C ASN A 262 -23.77 -55.58 -9.08
N MET A 263 -23.33 -54.94 -8.00
CA MET A 263 -22.28 -53.92 -8.05
C MET A 263 -20.95 -54.50 -8.56
N GLU A 264 -20.56 -55.69 -8.11
CA GLU A 264 -19.41 -56.42 -8.66
C GLU A 264 -19.54 -56.61 -10.18
N SER A 265 -20.69 -57.12 -10.63
CA SER A 265 -20.94 -57.34 -12.04
C SER A 265 -20.82 -56.05 -12.86
N HIS A 266 -21.30 -54.92 -12.35
CA HIS A 266 -21.25 -53.64 -13.04
C HIS A 266 -19.84 -53.07 -13.12
N ILE A 267 -19.09 -53.13 -12.03
CA ILE A 267 -17.68 -52.71 -12.02
C ILE A 267 -16.90 -53.54 -13.05
N ARG A 268 -17.11 -54.86 -13.08
CA ARG A 268 -16.48 -55.75 -14.08
C ARG A 268 -16.90 -55.42 -15.51
N GLN A 269 -18.17 -55.09 -15.73
CA GLN A 269 -18.67 -54.69 -17.06
C GLN A 269 -18.03 -53.39 -17.54
N LEU A 270 -17.96 -52.37 -16.68
CA LEU A 270 -17.38 -51.06 -16.99
C LEU A 270 -15.87 -51.15 -17.23
N THR A 271 -15.15 -51.89 -16.41
CA THR A 271 -13.70 -52.11 -16.57
C THR A 271 -13.36 -52.91 -17.82
N THR A 272 -14.18 -53.92 -18.17
CA THR A 272 -14.09 -54.66 -19.44
C THR A 272 -14.31 -53.73 -20.64
N ALA A 273 -15.19 -52.74 -20.50
CA ALA A 273 -15.43 -51.72 -21.51
C ALA A 273 -14.30 -50.67 -21.59
N GLY A 274 -13.36 -50.62 -20.65
CA GLY A 274 -12.20 -49.73 -20.70
C GLY A 274 -12.05 -48.80 -19.50
N ALA A 275 -13.03 -48.72 -18.59
CA ALA A 275 -12.92 -47.86 -17.41
C ALA A 275 -11.69 -48.24 -16.57
N ARG A 276 -10.92 -47.23 -16.14
CA ARG A 276 -9.74 -47.40 -15.28
C ARG A 276 -9.85 -46.70 -13.95
N THR A 277 -10.63 -45.63 -13.86
CA THR A 277 -10.90 -44.91 -12.62
C THR A 277 -12.39 -44.89 -12.35
N LEU A 278 -12.81 -45.36 -11.17
CA LEU A 278 -14.20 -45.39 -10.74
C LEU A 278 -14.36 -44.70 -9.39
N ILE A 279 -15.50 -44.06 -9.18
CA ILE A 279 -15.95 -43.53 -7.88
C ILE A 279 -17.15 -44.37 -7.44
N VAL A 280 -17.03 -45.09 -6.32
CA VAL A 280 -18.06 -45.99 -5.81
C VAL A 280 -18.34 -45.66 -4.34
N PRO A 281 -19.30 -44.75 -4.07
CA PRO A 281 -19.73 -44.46 -2.71
C PRO A 281 -20.45 -45.65 -2.08
N ASN A 282 -20.35 -45.78 -0.76
CA ASN A 282 -21.19 -46.70 0.00
C ASN A 282 -22.59 -46.10 0.25
N LEU A 283 -23.45 -46.77 1.01
CA LEU A 283 -24.77 -46.24 1.33
C LEU A 283 -24.79 -45.51 2.69
N PRO A 284 -25.45 -44.34 2.78
CA PRO A 284 -25.70 -43.67 4.05
C PRO A 284 -26.68 -44.46 4.93
N PRO A 285 -26.84 -44.11 6.22
CA PRO A 285 -27.79 -44.76 7.13
C PRO A 285 -29.25 -44.52 6.70
N LEU A 286 -29.76 -45.39 5.82
CA LEU A 286 -31.10 -45.28 5.24
C LEU A 286 -32.20 -45.34 6.32
N GLU A 287 -31.93 -45.93 7.46
CA GLU A 287 -32.87 -46.02 8.56
C GLU A 287 -33.19 -44.69 9.24
N ASP A 288 -32.32 -43.70 9.07
CA ASP A 288 -32.48 -42.34 9.60
C ASP A 288 -33.20 -41.40 8.62
N THR A 289 -33.49 -41.87 7.41
CA THR A 289 -34.37 -41.15 6.47
C THR A 289 -35.79 -41.01 7.02
N PRO A 290 -36.47 -39.87 6.79
CA PRO A 290 -37.85 -39.68 7.28
C PRO A 290 -38.83 -40.76 6.80
N GLU A 291 -38.61 -41.35 5.62
CA GLU A 291 -39.39 -42.47 5.09
C GLU A 291 -39.27 -43.71 5.98
N ILE A 292 -38.06 -44.09 6.38
CA ILE A 292 -37.84 -45.28 7.22
C ILE A 292 -38.14 -44.99 8.69
N GLN A 293 -37.95 -43.77 9.17
CA GLN A 293 -38.37 -43.33 10.51
C GLN A 293 -39.87 -43.54 10.76
N SER A 294 -40.71 -43.56 9.71
CA SER A 294 -42.13 -43.89 9.81
C SER A 294 -42.44 -45.38 10.05
N ARG A 295 -41.45 -46.28 9.91
CA ARG A 295 -41.59 -47.73 10.07
C ARG A 295 -41.35 -48.17 11.52
N SER A 296 -41.71 -49.43 11.84
CA SER A 296 -41.49 -49.97 13.19
C SER A 296 -40.00 -50.08 13.55
N ALA A 297 -39.65 -49.96 14.82
CA ALA A 297 -38.26 -50.07 15.29
C ALA A 297 -37.55 -51.36 14.83
N SER A 298 -38.28 -52.47 14.76
CA SER A 298 -37.76 -53.75 14.24
C SER A 298 -37.40 -53.65 12.76
N GLN A 299 -38.28 -53.07 11.93
CA GLN A 299 -38.00 -52.87 10.50
C GLN A 299 -36.83 -51.92 10.25
N ARG A 300 -36.73 -50.84 11.05
CA ARG A 300 -35.58 -49.91 10.97
C ARG A 300 -34.27 -50.62 11.31
N ALA A 301 -34.25 -51.42 12.36
CA ALA A 301 -33.07 -52.20 12.74
C ALA A 301 -32.68 -53.25 11.68
N THR A 302 -33.67 -53.90 11.05
CA THR A 302 -33.39 -54.83 9.92
C THR A 302 -32.72 -54.11 8.76
N ILE A 303 -33.26 -52.95 8.34
CA ILE A 303 -32.69 -52.17 7.23
C ILE A 303 -31.28 -51.70 7.58
N ARG A 304 -31.07 -51.13 8.78
CA ARG A 304 -29.74 -50.74 9.29
C ARG A 304 -28.73 -51.87 9.14
N ASN A 305 -29.06 -53.06 9.65
CA ASN A 305 -28.14 -54.19 9.63
C ASN A 305 -27.80 -54.67 8.22
N GLU A 306 -28.77 -54.68 7.31
CA GLU A 306 -28.55 -55.05 5.91
C GLU A 306 -27.72 -54.00 5.15
N VAL A 307 -27.91 -52.70 5.43
CA VAL A 307 -27.08 -51.62 4.85
C VAL A 307 -25.63 -51.73 5.35
N ILE A 308 -25.44 -51.96 6.66
CA ILE A 308 -24.10 -52.20 7.24
C ILE A 308 -23.44 -53.42 6.59
N ASP A 309 -24.18 -54.53 6.42
CA ASP A 309 -23.65 -55.73 5.78
C ASP A 309 -23.25 -55.45 4.33
N TYR A 310 -24.10 -54.76 3.56
CA TYR A 310 -23.78 -54.34 2.20
C TYR A 310 -22.53 -53.45 2.14
N ASN A 311 -22.41 -52.44 3.00
CA ASN A 311 -21.25 -51.55 3.02
C ASN A 311 -19.95 -52.32 3.32
N ASN A 312 -19.99 -53.28 4.26
CA ASN A 312 -18.84 -54.14 4.58
C ASN A 312 -18.46 -55.06 3.41
N GLN A 313 -19.47 -55.64 2.73
CA GLN A 313 -19.26 -56.46 1.54
C GLN A 313 -18.67 -55.64 0.40
N LEU A 314 -19.19 -54.43 0.15
CA LEU A 314 -18.72 -53.52 -0.89
C LEU A 314 -17.27 -53.09 -0.63
N ALA A 315 -16.91 -52.73 0.61
CA ALA A 315 -15.54 -52.38 0.97
C ALA A 315 -14.56 -53.53 0.67
N THR A 316 -14.93 -54.76 1.06
CA THR A 316 -14.12 -55.97 0.77
C THR A 316 -14.00 -56.21 -0.73
N LEU A 317 -15.12 -56.08 -1.45
CA LEU A 317 -15.19 -56.24 -2.90
C LEU A 317 -14.27 -55.25 -3.61
N ILE A 318 -14.31 -53.97 -3.24
CA ILE A 318 -13.50 -52.92 -3.85
C ILE A 318 -12.01 -53.21 -3.71
N VAL A 319 -11.53 -53.60 -2.53
CA VAL A 319 -10.13 -53.98 -2.30
C VAL A 319 -9.71 -55.12 -3.23
N ASN A 320 -10.55 -56.16 -3.34
CA ASN A 320 -10.28 -57.30 -4.21
C ASN A 320 -10.26 -56.90 -5.69
N LEU A 321 -11.22 -56.09 -6.15
CA LEU A 321 -11.33 -55.68 -7.55
C LEU A 321 -10.21 -54.73 -7.97
N ARG A 322 -9.76 -53.81 -7.10
CA ARG A 322 -8.58 -52.95 -7.36
C ARG A 322 -7.36 -53.82 -7.69
N ALA A 323 -7.08 -54.81 -6.84
CA ALA A 323 -5.94 -55.73 -7.00
C ALA A 323 -6.09 -56.68 -8.19
N GLU A 324 -7.29 -57.21 -8.42
CA GLU A 324 -7.57 -58.17 -9.50
C GLU A 324 -7.54 -57.51 -10.88
N LEU A 325 -8.18 -56.35 -11.03
CA LEU A 325 -8.41 -55.71 -12.32
C LEU A 325 -7.37 -54.63 -12.66
N GLY A 326 -6.54 -54.22 -11.69
CA GLY A 326 -5.52 -53.18 -11.89
C GLY A 326 -6.15 -51.81 -12.20
N VAL A 327 -7.18 -51.44 -11.46
CA VAL A 327 -7.97 -50.21 -11.66
C VAL A 327 -8.02 -49.38 -10.37
N THR A 328 -8.25 -48.08 -10.53
CA THR A 328 -8.43 -47.14 -9.42
C THR A 328 -9.92 -47.07 -9.01
N ILE A 329 -10.12 -47.40 -7.74
CA ILE A 329 -11.33 -47.57 -6.93
C ILE A 329 -11.79 -46.49 -5.96
N HIS A 330 -11.97 -45.21 -6.27
CA HIS A 330 -12.24 -44.21 -5.21
C HIS A 330 -13.52 -44.54 -4.44
N THR A 331 -13.44 -44.45 -3.12
CA THR A 331 -14.54 -44.77 -2.21
C THR A 331 -14.95 -43.51 -1.46
N VAL A 332 -16.25 -43.25 -1.39
CA VAL A 332 -16.81 -42.18 -0.57
C VAL A 332 -17.62 -42.82 0.55
N ASP A 333 -17.22 -42.59 1.80
CA ASP A 333 -17.88 -43.17 2.97
C ASP A 333 -19.09 -42.32 3.40
N ALA A 334 -20.14 -42.39 2.58
CA ALA A 334 -21.42 -41.72 2.84
C ALA A 334 -22.06 -42.12 4.18
N TRP A 335 -21.73 -43.29 4.73
CA TRP A 335 -22.18 -43.70 6.07
C TRP A 335 -21.57 -42.81 7.16
N SER A 336 -20.24 -42.71 7.20
CA SER A 336 -19.51 -41.95 8.22
C SER A 336 -19.78 -40.45 8.07
N ILE A 337 -19.70 -39.92 6.84
CA ILE A 337 -20.02 -38.51 6.52
C ILE A 337 -21.38 -38.11 7.10
N PHE A 338 -22.41 -38.95 6.94
CA PHE A 338 -23.74 -38.65 7.49
C PHE A 338 -23.74 -38.62 9.02
N GLY A 339 -23.03 -39.56 9.65
CA GLY A 339 -22.84 -39.58 11.11
C GLY A 339 -22.19 -38.30 11.64
N ASP A 340 -21.11 -37.88 10.99
CA ASP A 340 -20.34 -36.70 11.40
C ASP A 340 -21.17 -35.42 11.25
N ILE A 341 -21.87 -35.26 10.14
CA ILE A 341 -22.79 -34.13 9.89
C ILE A 341 -23.92 -34.07 10.92
N THR A 342 -24.53 -35.20 11.28
CA THR A 342 -25.62 -35.21 12.27
C THR A 342 -25.14 -34.83 13.68
N THR A 343 -23.90 -35.19 14.00
CA THR A 343 -23.22 -34.86 15.25
C THR A 343 -22.89 -33.37 15.28
N ASN A 344 -22.20 -32.88 14.25
CA ASN A 344 -21.61 -31.54 14.16
C ASN A 344 -22.47 -30.55 13.35
N LYS A 345 -23.80 -30.74 13.36
CA LYS A 345 -24.76 -29.96 12.55
C LYS A 345 -24.64 -28.44 12.69
N GLN A 346 -24.26 -27.94 13.87
CA GLN A 346 -24.11 -26.51 14.13
C GLN A 346 -22.96 -25.90 13.31
N SER A 347 -21.85 -26.63 13.16
CA SER A 347 -20.69 -26.21 12.35
C SER A 347 -20.97 -26.13 10.86
N LEU A 348 -22.08 -26.71 10.39
CA LEU A 348 -22.58 -26.62 9.01
C LEU A 348 -23.78 -25.65 8.90
N GLY A 349 -24.12 -24.97 9.99
CA GLY A 349 -25.28 -24.11 10.07
C GLY A 349 -26.60 -24.87 10.02
N LEU A 350 -26.63 -26.18 10.14
CA LEU A 350 -27.84 -27.00 10.04
C LEU A 350 -28.65 -26.98 11.34
N THR A 351 -29.97 -26.82 11.23
CA THR A 351 -30.89 -26.82 12.38
C THR A 351 -31.83 -28.02 12.42
N ASN A 352 -32.00 -28.73 11.29
CA ASN A 352 -32.83 -29.92 11.23
C ASN A 352 -32.12 -31.08 10.50
N VAL A 353 -31.91 -32.18 11.22
CA VAL A 353 -31.24 -33.39 10.74
C VAL A 353 -32.17 -34.62 10.72
N GLN A 354 -33.47 -34.44 10.91
CA GLN A 354 -34.41 -35.55 11.12
C GLN A 354 -35.66 -35.50 10.24
N ASP A 355 -36.20 -34.30 10.01
CA ASP A 355 -37.45 -34.12 9.27
C ASP A 355 -37.18 -33.72 7.81
N ALA A 356 -38.16 -33.99 6.96
CA ALA A 356 -38.16 -33.51 5.58
C ALA A 356 -38.52 -32.02 5.51
N ALA A 357 -37.72 -31.20 4.81
CA ALA A 357 -38.02 -29.79 4.58
C ALA A 357 -39.28 -29.59 3.73
N CYS A 358 -39.54 -30.51 2.80
CA CYS A 358 -40.74 -30.56 1.98
C CYS A 358 -41.76 -31.54 2.56
N THR A 359 -42.97 -31.03 2.83
CA THR A 359 -44.06 -31.78 3.43
C THR A 359 -45.34 -31.67 2.61
N GLY A 360 -46.06 -32.78 2.49
CA GLY A 360 -47.29 -32.88 1.71
C GLY A 360 -47.07 -33.51 0.33
N GLY A 361 -48.18 -33.68 -0.39
CA GLY A 361 -48.21 -34.31 -1.71
C GLY A 361 -48.59 -35.80 -1.70
N SER A 362 -49.55 -36.18 -2.55
CA SER A 362 -49.77 -37.56 -2.95
C SER A 362 -49.27 -37.71 -4.38
N THR A 363 -48.40 -38.70 -4.61
CA THR A 363 -47.80 -38.97 -5.92
C THR A 363 -48.42 -40.24 -6.51
N LEU A 364 -48.41 -40.34 -7.84
CA LEU A 364 -48.98 -41.47 -8.57
C LEU A 364 -48.14 -42.75 -8.40
N LEU A 365 -46.85 -42.59 -8.11
CA LEU A 365 -45.90 -43.66 -7.82
C LEU A 365 -45.71 -43.78 -6.30
N PRO A 366 -45.45 -44.97 -5.74
CA PRO A 366 -45.22 -45.16 -4.31
C PRO A 366 -43.83 -44.62 -3.84
N LEU A 367 -43.37 -43.54 -4.46
CA LEU A 367 -42.11 -42.88 -4.15
C LEU A 367 -42.37 -41.76 -3.13
N PRO A 368 -41.47 -41.57 -2.16
CA PRO A 368 -41.70 -40.72 -0.99
C PRO A 368 -41.30 -39.26 -1.31
N ILE A 369 -41.72 -38.79 -2.50
CA ILE A 369 -41.36 -37.52 -3.10
C ILE A 369 -42.49 -36.50 -2.99
N CYS A 370 -42.15 -35.22 -2.97
CA CYS A 370 -43.08 -34.11 -3.01
C CYS A 370 -43.71 -33.91 -4.39
N ASN A 371 -44.76 -33.09 -4.44
CA ASN A 371 -45.40 -32.63 -5.67
C ASN A 371 -45.60 -31.11 -5.68
N SER A 372 -46.06 -30.56 -6.79
CA SER A 372 -46.28 -29.11 -6.99
C SER A 372 -47.21 -28.43 -5.98
N GLY A 373 -48.02 -29.19 -5.23
CA GLY A 373 -48.88 -28.67 -4.15
C GLY A 373 -48.29 -28.82 -2.74
N SER A 374 -47.04 -29.26 -2.61
CA SER A 374 -46.38 -29.50 -1.33
C SER A 374 -45.79 -28.21 -0.73
N SER A 375 -45.73 -28.12 0.59
CA SER A 375 -45.12 -26.98 1.29
C SER A 375 -43.65 -27.25 1.60
N VAL A 376 -42.78 -26.30 1.29
CA VAL A 376 -41.34 -26.33 1.59
C VAL A 376 -41.04 -25.36 2.72
N ALA A 377 -40.22 -25.78 3.69
CA ALA A 377 -39.72 -24.92 4.77
C ALA A 377 -38.98 -23.69 4.19
N SER A 378 -39.19 -22.51 4.78
CA SER A 378 -38.56 -21.27 4.31
C SER A 378 -37.04 -21.25 4.50
N ASN A 379 -36.53 -22.06 5.42
CA ASN A 379 -35.11 -22.23 5.73
C ASN A 379 -34.60 -23.61 5.27
N VAL A 380 -34.99 -24.05 4.06
CA VAL A 380 -34.66 -25.39 3.50
C VAL A 380 -33.17 -25.73 3.53
N ASP A 381 -32.28 -24.73 3.40
CA ASP A 381 -30.83 -24.94 3.43
C ASP A 381 -30.28 -25.25 4.84
N ARG A 382 -31.13 -25.15 5.88
CA ARG A 382 -30.82 -25.55 7.25
C ARG A 382 -31.26 -27.00 7.56
N TYR A 383 -31.72 -27.74 6.54
CA TYR A 383 -32.15 -29.14 6.63
C TYR A 383 -31.18 -30.06 5.87
N ILE A 384 -31.02 -31.31 6.32
CA ILE A 384 -30.28 -32.33 5.53
C ILE A 384 -31.18 -33.09 4.56
N PHE A 385 -32.47 -33.22 4.85
CA PHE A 385 -33.43 -33.94 4.01
C PHE A 385 -34.37 -32.96 3.30
N PHE A 386 -34.37 -32.99 1.97
CA PHE A 386 -35.31 -32.20 1.18
C PHE A 386 -36.71 -32.80 1.23
N ASP A 387 -36.84 -34.09 0.93
CA ASP A 387 -38.07 -34.86 1.06
C ASP A 387 -37.86 -36.00 2.06
N LYS A 388 -38.69 -37.05 2.00
CA LYS A 388 -38.59 -38.15 2.96
C LYS A 388 -37.41 -39.10 2.75
N ALA A 389 -36.67 -38.98 1.65
CA ALA A 389 -35.56 -39.87 1.32
C ALA A 389 -34.34 -39.13 0.77
N HIS A 390 -34.52 -38.00 0.08
CA HIS A 390 -33.45 -37.33 -0.65
C HIS A 390 -32.81 -36.18 0.14
N PRO A 391 -31.48 -35.99 -0.01
CA PRO A 391 -30.78 -34.87 0.60
C PRO A 391 -31.18 -33.49 0.04
N THR A 392 -30.97 -32.44 0.83
CA THR A 392 -30.98 -31.05 0.34
C THR A 392 -29.74 -30.73 -0.50
N ARG A 393 -29.77 -29.60 -1.21
CA ARG A 393 -28.61 -29.05 -1.91
C ARG A 393 -27.40 -28.90 -0.98
N VAL A 394 -27.60 -28.41 0.25
CA VAL A 394 -26.51 -28.22 1.22
C VAL A 394 -25.88 -29.55 1.58
N MET A 395 -26.68 -30.58 1.84
CA MET A 395 -26.15 -31.91 2.11
C MET A 395 -25.42 -32.49 0.88
N HIS A 396 -25.92 -32.25 -0.33
CA HIS A 396 -25.22 -32.65 -1.56
C HIS A 396 -23.89 -31.93 -1.77
N ASP A 397 -23.81 -30.65 -1.42
CA ASP A 397 -22.59 -29.85 -1.47
C ASP A 397 -21.52 -30.40 -0.52
N VAL A 398 -21.90 -30.68 0.73
CA VAL A 398 -21.00 -31.29 1.72
C VAL A 398 -20.54 -32.68 1.27
N ILE A 399 -21.44 -33.53 0.74
CA ILE A 399 -21.06 -34.83 0.17
C ILE A 399 -20.08 -34.66 -1.00
N ALA A 400 -20.25 -33.63 -1.82
CA ALA A 400 -19.34 -33.35 -2.93
C ALA A 400 -17.95 -32.97 -2.41
N ARG A 401 -17.84 -32.13 -1.38
CA ARG A 401 -16.57 -31.72 -0.75
C ARG A 401 -15.81 -32.91 -0.17
N PHE A 402 -16.48 -33.76 0.61
CA PHE A 402 -15.89 -35.02 1.08
C PHE A 402 -15.51 -35.97 -0.06
N ALA A 403 -16.30 -36.01 -1.13
CA ALA A 403 -15.95 -36.83 -2.29
C ALA A 403 -14.71 -36.30 -3.01
N ILE A 404 -14.59 -34.98 -3.18
CA ILE A 404 -13.43 -34.32 -3.77
C ILE A 404 -12.18 -34.65 -2.95
N GLU A 405 -12.24 -34.50 -1.63
CA GLU A 405 -11.14 -34.83 -0.72
C GLU A 405 -10.75 -36.32 -0.81
N ALA A 406 -11.72 -37.23 -0.83
CA ALA A 406 -11.47 -38.67 -0.95
C ALA A 406 -10.93 -39.11 -2.33
N ILE A 407 -11.05 -38.27 -3.34
CA ILE A 407 -10.58 -38.54 -4.71
C ILE A 407 -9.22 -37.89 -4.98
N GLY A 408 -9.02 -36.67 -4.47
CA GLY A 408 -7.81 -35.90 -4.64
C GLY A 408 -6.64 -36.40 -3.81
N VAL A 409 -5.49 -35.76 -4.04
CA VAL A 409 -4.30 -35.87 -3.18
C VAL A 409 -4.21 -34.57 -2.40
N GLY A 410 -3.95 -34.65 -1.09
CA GLY A 410 -3.82 -33.48 -0.22
C GLY A 410 -2.80 -32.47 -0.73
N ASP A 411 -3.16 -31.20 -0.64
CA ASP A 411 -2.43 -29.99 -1.06
C ASP A 411 -2.90 -28.88 -0.11
N THR A 412 -2.45 -28.97 1.14
CA THR A 412 -3.11 -28.36 2.31
C THR A 412 -3.13 -26.84 2.26
N ASP A 413 -2.04 -26.22 1.80
CA ASP A 413 -1.87 -24.78 1.66
C ASP A 413 -2.23 -24.28 0.25
N GLY A 414 -2.54 -25.19 -0.69
CA GLY A 414 -3.06 -24.85 -2.01
C GLY A 414 -2.01 -24.30 -2.97
N ASP A 415 -0.73 -24.53 -2.71
CA ASP A 415 0.39 -24.00 -3.49
C ASP A 415 0.68 -24.78 -4.79
N ALA A 416 -0.12 -25.83 -5.05
CA ALA A 416 -0.05 -26.77 -6.15
C ALA A 416 1.05 -27.84 -6.03
N VAL A 417 1.71 -27.97 -4.89
CA VAL A 417 2.59 -29.08 -4.51
C VAL A 417 1.83 -29.91 -3.48
N VAL A 418 1.74 -31.23 -3.72
CA VAL A 418 0.99 -32.11 -2.82
C VAL A 418 1.76 -32.33 -1.53
N ASP A 419 1.07 -32.48 -0.40
CA ASP A 419 1.66 -32.59 0.95
C ASP A 419 2.82 -33.60 1.02
N ASP A 420 2.69 -34.73 0.32
CA ASP A 420 3.71 -35.81 0.31
C ASP A 420 5.05 -35.40 -0.35
N LEU A 421 5.04 -34.35 -1.17
CA LEU A 421 6.19 -33.81 -1.90
C LEU A 421 6.57 -32.40 -1.44
N ASP A 422 5.78 -31.81 -0.57
CA ASP A 422 5.93 -30.46 -0.07
C ASP A 422 6.87 -30.43 1.15
N GLN A 423 7.86 -29.53 1.10
CA GLN A 423 8.82 -29.30 2.16
C GLN A 423 8.45 -28.12 3.05
N CYS A 424 7.58 -27.21 2.59
CA CYS A 424 7.12 -26.04 3.31
C CYS A 424 5.60 -26.07 3.43
N PRO A 425 5.05 -26.73 4.48
CA PRO A 425 3.61 -27.04 4.60
C PRO A 425 2.62 -25.86 4.59
N TRP A 426 3.13 -24.63 4.57
CA TRP A 426 2.38 -23.38 4.63
C TRP A 426 3.12 -22.32 3.80
N THR A 427 3.02 -22.41 2.49
CA THR A 427 3.55 -21.40 1.59
C THR A 427 2.68 -20.14 1.59
N PRO A 428 3.26 -18.94 1.77
CA PRO A 428 2.52 -17.68 1.69
C PRO A 428 1.79 -17.55 0.35
N SER A 429 0.47 -17.38 0.39
CA SER A 429 -0.39 -17.30 -0.81
C SER A 429 -0.08 -16.11 -1.74
N SER A 430 0.66 -15.11 -1.25
CA SER A 430 1.16 -13.99 -2.06
C SER A 430 2.39 -14.31 -2.89
N GLU A 431 3.08 -15.42 -2.60
CA GLU A 431 4.32 -15.83 -3.24
C GLU A 431 4.12 -17.08 -4.11
N GLN A 432 5.06 -17.33 -5.02
CA GLN A 432 5.05 -18.53 -5.83
C GLN A 432 5.89 -19.61 -5.17
N ALA A 433 5.26 -20.75 -4.91
CA ALA A 433 5.97 -21.97 -4.54
C ALA A 433 6.85 -22.47 -5.68
N ASP A 434 8.00 -23.02 -5.30
CA ASP A 434 8.87 -23.74 -6.23
C ASP A 434 8.47 -25.21 -6.39
N GLY A 435 9.33 -26.03 -7.01
CA GLY A 435 9.03 -27.44 -7.23
C GLY A 435 9.03 -28.31 -5.96
N GLN A 436 9.41 -27.77 -4.80
CA GLN A 436 9.39 -28.43 -3.49
C GLN A 436 8.31 -27.83 -2.56
N GLY A 437 7.48 -26.93 -3.07
CA GLY A 437 6.40 -26.33 -2.31
C GLY A 437 6.87 -25.21 -1.39
N CYS A 438 8.01 -24.58 -1.67
CA CYS A 438 8.52 -23.48 -0.84
C CYS A 438 8.53 -22.16 -1.61
N ALA A 439 8.04 -21.08 -1.00
CA ALA A 439 8.18 -19.72 -1.53
C ALA A 439 9.64 -19.24 -1.54
N TRP A 440 9.92 -18.10 -2.18
CA TRP A 440 11.26 -17.52 -2.13
C TRP A 440 11.67 -17.15 -0.72
N SER A 441 10.77 -16.54 0.07
CA SER A 441 11.01 -16.16 1.47
C SER A 441 11.37 -17.33 2.39
N GLN A 442 10.85 -18.53 2.09
CA GLN A 442 11.02 -19.72 2.94
C GLN A 442 12.21 -20.59 2.58
N ARG A 443 12.98 -20.22 1.55
CA ARG A 443 14.15 -20.96 1.10
C ARG A 443 15.42 -20.38 1.71
N ASP A 444 16.46 -21.20 1.75
CA ASP A 444 17.83 -20.87 2.14
C ASP A 444 18.69 -21.22 0.92
N ASP A 445 18.89 -20.24 0.04
CA ASP A 445 19.45 -20.47 -1.30
C ASP A 445 20.97 -20.72 -1.27
N ASP A 446 21.70 -20.20 -0.27
CA ASP A 446 23.14 -20.39 -0.12
C ASP A 446 23.53 -21.44 0.95
N GLY A 447 22.57 -21.88 1.76
CA GLY A 447 22.67 -23.01 2.66
C GLY A 447 23.45 -22.70 3.93
N ASP A 448 23.40 -21.44 4.40
CA ASP A 448 24.07 -20.97 5.61
C ASP A 448 23.23 -21.12 6.89
N GLY A 449 21.93 -21.38 6.74
CA GLY A 449 20.96 -21.60 7.81
C GLY A 449 20.01 -20.43 8.08
N VAL A 450 20.09 -19.32 7.35
CA VAL A 450 19.15 -18.20 7.41
C VAL A 450 18.25 -18.23 6.18
N LEU A 451 16.95 -17.98 6.38
CA LEU A 451 16.00 -17.97 5.27
C LEU A 451 16.14 -16.67 4.48
N ASN A 452 15.94 -16.73 3.17
CA ASN A 452 16.02 -15.61 2.24
C ASN A 452 15.26 -14.34 2.69
N SER A 453 14.13 -14.48 3.42
CA SER A 453 13.39 -13.32 3.93
C SER A 453 14.14 -12.54 5.01
N ASP A 454 14.98 -13.24 5.76
CA ASP A 454 15.72 -12.74 6.92
C ASP A 454 17.23 -12.61 6.62
N ASP A 455 17.66 -13.04 5.43
CA ASP A 455 19.05 -13.07 4.99
C ASP A 455 19.42 -11.78 4.24
N ALA A 456 20.34 -11.01 4.83
CA ALA A 456 20.91 -9.81 4.25
C ALA A 456 22.11 -10.12 3.31
N CYS A 457 22.66 -11.32 3.39
CA CYS A 457 23.87 -11.76 2.71
C CYS A 457 23.62 -13.06 1.89
N PRO A 458 22.88 -12.99 0.78
CA PRO A 458 22.34 -14.14 0.03
C PRO A 458 23.37 -14.95 -0.78
N SER A 459 24.65 -14.88 -0.43
CA SER A 459 25.76 -15.58 -1.09
C SER A 459 26.89 -15.88 -0.11
N THR A 460 26.54 -16.17 1.13
CA THR A 460 27.46 -16.59 2.17
C THR A 460 27.98 -17.99 1.88
N THR A 461 29.27 -18.22 2.14
CA THR A 461 29.85 -19.53 1.87
C THR A 461 29.39 -20.53 2.93
N GLN A 462 28.75 -21.61 2.48
CA GLN A 462 28.27 -22.67 3.37
C GLN A 462 29.35 -23.16 4.35
N GLY A 463 29.07 -23.01 5.65
CA GLY A 463 29.94 -23.44 6.76
C GLY A 463 30.75 -22.34 7.43
N ASP A 464 30.67 -21.10 6.94
CA ASP A 464 31.19 -19.94 7.63
C ASP A 464 30.39 -19.64 8.91
N VAL A 465 31.02 -18.92 9.84
CA VAL A 465 30.34 -18.46 11.05
C VAL A 465 29.59 -17.19 10.70
N ILE A 466 28.26 -17.24 10.74
CA ILE A 466 27.36 -16.13 10.40
C ILE A 466 26.76 -15.47 11.63
N ASP A 467 26.21 -14.26 11.46
CA ASP A 467 25.33 -13.63 12.44
C ASP A 467 23.83 -13.93 12.21
N GLU A 468 22.97 -13.15 12.86
CA GLU A 468 21.51 -13.31 12.79
C GLU A 468 20.91 -12.93 11.43
N ASN A 469 21.65 -12.23 10.57
CA ASN A 469 21.21 -11.80 9.24
C ASN A 469 21.87 -12.59 8.11
N GLY A 470 22.50 -13.74 8.39
CA GLY A 470 23.16 -14.57 7.36
C GLY A 470 24.54 -14.07 6.94
N CYS A 471 25.10 -13.04 7.59
CA CYS A 471 26.35 -12.44 7.14
C CYS A 471 27.57 -13.01 7.86
N ALA A 472 28.55 -13.53 7.10
CA ALA A 472 29.87 -13.90 7.64
C ALA A 472 30.76 -12.67 7.88
N PRO A 473 31.79 -12.73 8.75
CA PRO A 473 32.72 -11.62 8.99
C PRO A 473 33.36 -11.05 7.72
N SER A 474 33.58 -11.86 6.69
CA SER A 474 34.14 -11.41 5.40
C SER A 474 33.18 -10.58 4.54
N GLN A 475 31.88 -10.60 4.86
CA GLN A 475 30.81 -9.90 4.13
C GLN A 475 30.26 -8.71 4.90
N ARG A 476 30.71 -8.51 6.14
CA ARG A 476 30.29 -7.43 7.02
C ARG A 476 31.40 -6.40 7.09
N ASP A 477 30.95 -5.16 7.14
CA ASP A 477 31.73 -3.95 7.31
C ASP A 477 30.92 -3.16 8.34
N THR A 478 31.18 -3.44 9.61
CA THR A 478 30.26 -3.11 10.71
C THR A 478 30.25 -1.62 11.02
N ASP A 479 31.36 -0.93 10.80
CA ASP A 479 31.56 0.51 10.97
C ASP A 479 31.54 1.29 9.65
N GLY A 480 31.70 0.62 8.50
CA GLY A 480 31.50 1.20 7.18
C GLY A 480 32.76 1.87 6.59
N ASP A 481 33.94 1.45 7.03
CA ASP A 481 35.23 2.05 6.67
C ASP A 481 35.79 1.49 5.33
N GLY A 482 35.23 0.38 4.85
CA GLY A 482 35.61 -0.28 3.60
C GLY A 482 36.47 -1.53 3.77
N PHE A 483 36.89 -1.87 5.00
CA PHE A 483 37.41 -3.18 5.35
C PHE A 483 36.28 -4.10 5.80
N ASN A 484 36.51 -5.41 5.77
CA ASN A 484 35.53 -6.36 6.29
C ASN A 484 35.99 -6.90 7.64
N ASP A 485 35.06 -7.22 8.54
CA ASP A 485 35.35 -7.63 9.91
C ASP A 485 36.34 -8.81 10.02
N GLN A 486 36.56 -9.60 8.96
CA GLN A 486 37.52 -10.69 8.97
C GLN A 486 38.98 -10.22 8.92
N VAL A 487 39.25 -9.13 8.21
CA VAL A 487 40.61 -8.61 7.97
C VAL A 487 40.87 -7.27 8.64
N ASP A 488 39.81 -6.60 9.07
CA ASP A 488 39.83 -5.37 9.83
C ASP A 488 40.34 -5.63 11.27
N PRO A 489 41.44 -4.98 11.70
CA PRO A 489 41.93 -5.08 13.06
C PRO A 489 41.02 -4.35 14.08
N CYS A 490 40.21 -3.39 13.64
CA CYS A 490 39.29 -2.58 14.43
C CYS A 490 37.82 -2.58 13.91
N PRO A 491 37.10 -3.73 13.86
CA PRO A 491 35.78 -3.88 13.20
C PRO A 491 34.58 -3.10 13.78
N LEU A 492 34.81 -2.15 14.67
CA LEU A 492 33.77 -1.33 15.29
C LEU A 492 34.18 0.15 15.33
N SER A 493 35.23 0.53 14.62
CA SER A 493 35.81 1.87 14.58
C SER A 493 35.21 2.71 13.45
N PRO A 494 34.33 3.67 13.73
CA PRO A 494 33.63 4.43 12.70
C PRO A 494 34.36 5.70 12.24
N ASP A 495 35.60 5.94 12.66
CA ASP A 495 36.25 7.26 12.51
C ASP A 495 37.15 7.36 11.26
N LEU A 496 37.08 8.49 10.55
CA LEU A 496 37.70 8.71 9.22
C LEU A 496 39.17 9.18 9.26
N LEU A 497 39.79 9.15 10.44
CA LEU A 497 41.19 9.48 10.63
C LEU A 497 41.94 8.16 10.85
N ASP A 498 42.35 7.57 9.73
CA ASP A 498 43.11 6.33 9.59
C ASP A 498 44.33 6.69 8.72
N HIS A 499 45.49 6.78 9.36
CA HIS A 499 46.71 7.34 8.75
C HIS A 499 47.37 6.36 7.77
N ASP A 500 47.45 5.08 8.12
CA ASP A 500 48.07 4.04 7.29
C ASP A 500 47.07 3.29 6.39
N GLY A 501 45.77 3.47 6.63
CA GLY A 501 44.70 2.91 5.84
C GLY A 501 44.40 1.46 6.18
N ASP A 502 44.59 1.01 7.42
CA ASP A 502 44.36 -0.38 7.83
C ASP A 502 42.97 -0.68 8.42
N GLY A 503 42.15 0.36 8.62
CA GLY A 503 40.80 0.30 9.18
C GLY A 503 40.69 0.67 10.66
N CYS A 504 41.82 0.94 11.33
CA CYS A 504 41.83 1.47 12.68
C CYS A 504 41.91 2.99 12.69
N SER A 505 41.18 3.63 13.62
CA SER A 505 41.35 5.06 13.83
C SER A 505 42.62 5.35 14.64
N ASN A 506 43.26 6.49 14.37
CA ASN A 506 44.51 6.93 15.00
C ASN A 506 44.48 7.04 16.55
N ILE A 507 43.32 6.92 17.19
CA ILE A 507 43.20 6.97 18.66
C ILE A 507 43.22 5.57 19.29
N GLU A 508 42.95 4.54 18.50
CA GLU A 508 42.85 3.16 18.95
C GLU A 508 43.86 2.22 18.27
N ASP A 509 44.39 2.64 17.13
CA ASP A 509 45.66 2.13 16.63
C ASP A 509 46.80 2.54 17.60
N ALA A 510 47.85 1.72 17.64
CA ALA A 510 48.99 1.89 18.53
C ALA A 510 50.30 2.09 17.79
N ASP A 511 50.25 2.18 16.47
CA ASP A 511 51.34 2.28 15.49
C ASP A 511 50.75 2.89 14.20
N ASP A 512 50.32 4.17 14.28
CA ASP A 512 49.45 4.83 13.27
C ASP A 512 50.06 4.85 11.86
N ASP A 513 51.39 4.73 11.70
CA ASP A 513 52.09 4.66 10.42
C ASP A 513 52.67 3.26 10.09
N ASN A 514 52.48 2.30 10.99
CA ASN A 514 52.83 0.89 10.87
C ASN A 514 54.32 0.64 10.53
N ASP A 515 55.20 1.50 11.05
CA ASP A 515 56.65 1.41 10.86
C ASP A 515 57.32 0.40 11.81
N GLY A 516 56.59 -0.01 12.85
CA GLY A 516 57.01 -0.98 13.87
C GLY A 516 57.48 -0.37 15.19
N VAL A 517 57.40 0.95 15.35
CA VAL A 517 57.59 1.72 16.59
C VAL A 517 56.22 2.23 17.04
N SER A 518 55.79 1.84 18.24
CA SER A 518 54.47 2.29 18.73
C SER A 518 54.44 3.79 18.99
N ASP A 519 53.33 4.49 18.76
CA ASP A 519 53.15 5.94 18.94
C ASP A 519 53.70 6.50 20.26
N MET A 520 53.58 5.73 21.36
CA MET A 520 54.06 6.15 22.67
C MET A 520 55.60 6.25 22.79
N ASN A 521 56.33 5.66 21.84
CA ASN A 521 57.78 5.63 21.78
C ASN A 521 58.29 6.19 20.45
N ASP A 522 57.44 6.92 19.72
CA ASP A 522 57.72 7.51 18.42
C ASP A 522 57.57 9.04 18.52
N ARG A 523 58.53 9.81 18.00
CA ARG A 523 58.40 11.27 17.86
C ARG A 523 57.59 11.68 16.62
N CYS A 524 57.43 10.77 15.66
CA CYS A 524 56.61 10.90 14.46
C CYS A 524 55.50 9.83 14.40
N PRO A 525 54.56 9.74 15.37
CA PRO A 525 53.54 8.68 15.37
C PRO A 525 52.73 8.53 14.08
N GLN A 526 52.56 9.63 13.31
CA GLN A 526 51.85 9.65 12.03
C GLN A 526 52.81 9.99 10.89
N GLY A 527 53.97 9.33 10.89
CA GLY A 527 55.05 9.54 9.95
C GLY A 527 54.86 8.83 8.61
N LEU A 528 55.95 8.53 7.93
CA LEU A 528 55.96 7.85 6.65
C LEU A 528 55.51 6.40 6.84
N LEU A 529 54.57 5.95 6.01
CA LEU A 529 54.01 4.61 6.17
C LEU A 529 55.03 3.47 5.97
N GLY A 530 55.08 2.55 6.94
CA GLY A 530 55.85 1.30 6.92
C GLY A 530 57.31 1.43 7.39
N PRO A 531 58.03 0.31 7.61
CA PRO A 531 59.32 0.34 8.31
C PRO A 531 60.44 1.02 7.52
N HIS A 532 61.17 1.93 8.17
CA HIS A 532 62.34 2.64 7.62
C HIS A 532 63.66 2.18 8.24
N GLU A 533 64.79 2.35 7.53
CA GLU A 533 66.12 1.91 7.99
C GLU A 533 67.06 3.06 8.40
N ALA A 534 66.65 4.32 8.24
CA ALA A 534 67.45 5.50 8.53
C ALA A 534 66.73 6.34 9.59
N ASP A 535 67.28 6.31 10.79
CA ASP A 535 66.84 6.96 12.03
C ASP A 535 68.15 7.28 12.79
N LEU A 536 68.62 8.52 12.68
CA LEU A 536 69.96 8.95 13.05
C LEU A 536 70.14 9.04 14.57
N ASP A 537 69.12 9.53 15.27
CA ASP A 537 69.12 9.78 16.72
C ASP A 537 68.42 8.66 17.52
N GLY A 538 67.58 7.85 16.88
CA GLY A 538 66.94 6.66 17.43
C GLY A 538 65.56 6.91 18.03
N ASP A 539 64.84 7.95 17.63
CA ASP A 539 63.63 8.44 18.29
C ASP A 539 62.29 7.92 17.71
N GLY A 540 62.35 7.19 16.60
CA GLY A 540 61.20 6.64 15.87
C GLY A 540 60.93 7.32 14.55
N CYS A 541 61.33 8.59 14.38
CA CYS A 541 61.20 9.29 13.12
C CYS A 541 62.21 8.79 12.07
N ALA A 542 61.78 8.68 10.81
CA ALA A 542 62.74 8.47 9.73
C ALA A 542 63.52 9.77 9.44
N ASP A 543 64.82 9.68 9.10
CA ASP A 543 65.68 10.82 8.70
C ASP A 543 65.06 11.76 7.64
N GLN A 544 64.04 11.31 6.89
CA GLN A 544 63.41 12.10 5.84
C GLN A 544 62.29 13.03 6.34
N GLU A 545 61.72 12.72 7.51
CA GLU A 545 60.59 13.42 8.11
C GLU A 545 60.85 13.87 9.53
N ASP A 546 61.96 13.43 10.11
CA ASP A 546 62.47 13.96 11.36
C ASP A 546 62.83 15.44 11.17
N ASP A 547 62.25 16.29 12.00
CA ASP A 547 62.47 17.73 11.97
C ASP A 547 63.77 18.12 12.69
N ASP A 548 64.38 17.26 13.52
CA ASP A 548 65.64 17.51 14.26
C ASP A 548 66.53 16.26 14.20
N LEU A 549 67.33 16.16 13.14
CA LEU A 549 68.01 14.92 12.76
C LEU A 549 69.05 14.41 13.76
N ASP A 550 69.59 15.27 14.63
CA ASP A 550 70.65 14.91 15.56
C ASP A 550 70.35 15.21 17.04
N ASP A 551 69.13 15.68 17.34
CA ASP A 551 68.55 15.92 18.67
C ASP A 551 69.35 16.93 19.51
N ASP A 552 69.91 17.95 18.84
CA ASP A 552 70.67 19.02 19.48
C ASP A 552 69.78 20.17 19.99
N GLY A 553 68.52 20.21 19.54
CA GLY A 553 67.50 21.19 19.91
C GLY A 553 67.23 22.28 18.87
N LEU A 554 67.87 22.25 17.70
CA LEU A 554 67.48 23.00 16.50
C LEU A 554 66.82 22.08 15.48
N ASP A 555 65.73 22.55 14.88
CA ASP A 555 65.17 21.84 13.74
C ASP A 555 66.01 22.06 12.47
N ASN A 556 65.98 21.11 11.54
CA ASN A 556 66.76 21.11 10.29
C ASN A 556 66.52 22.38 9.46
N GLU A 557 65.32 22.98 9.55
CA GLU A 557 65.02 24.24 8.88
C GLU A 557 65.79 25.40 9.54
N ALA A 558 65.75 25.49 10.87
CA ALA A 558 66.49 26.45 11.67
C ALA A 558 68.01 26.27 11.49
N GLU A 559 68.50 25.04 11.39
CA GLU A 559 69.90 24.77 11.09
C GLU A 559 70.28 25.24 9.69
N GLY A 560 69.43 24.98 8.70
CA GLY A 560 69.59 25.51 7.34
C GLY A 560 69.57 27.04 7.29
N GLU A 561 68.76 27.70 8.14
CA GLU A 561 68.68 29.15 8.26
C GLU A 561 69.91 29.75 8.96
N LEU A 562 70.37 29.13 10.04
CA LEU A 562 71.56 29.52 10.80
C LEU A 562 72.84 29.15 10.07
N GLY A 563 72.78 28.17 9.16
CA GLY A 563 73.88 27.65 8.36
C GLY A 563 74.71 26.56 9.05
N THR A 564 74.16 25.95 10.11
CA THR A 564 74.72 24.80 10.84
C THR A 564 74.52 23.50 10.06
N ASP A 565 75.20 22.42 10.44
CA ASP A 565 75.16 21.12 9.74
C ASP A 565 74.11 20.22 10.40
N GLU A 566 73.02 19.94 9.67
CA GLU A 566 71.83 19.16 10.05
C GLU A 566 72.07 17.71 10.53
N ARG A 567 73.32 17.32 10.80
CA ARG A 567 73.73 15.97 11.19
C ARG A 567 74.91 16.00 12.17
N ASP A 568 75.29 17.17 12.68
CA ASP A 568 76.41 17.38 13.59
C ASP A 568 76.05 18.37 14.70
N GLU A 569 75.74 17.85 15.89
CA GLU A 569 75.30 18.54 17.11
C GLU A 569 76.14 19.76 17.59
N ASP A 570 77.28 20.10 16.96
CA ASP A 570 78.21 21.20 17.30
C ASP A 570 78.99 21.62 16.03
N THR A 571 78.41 22.48 15.20
CA THR A 571 78.92 22.81 13.85
C THR A 571 80.28 23.49 13.86
N ASP A 572 80.49 24.47 14.75
CA ASP A 572 81.73 25.27 14.75
C ASP A 572 82.83 24.72 15.68
N GLY A 573 82.49 23.72 16.48
CA GLY A 573 83.39 22.91 17.29
C GLY A 573 83.91 23.64 18.54
N ASP A 574 83.17 24.62 19.04
CA ASP A 574 83.52 25.38 20.24
C ASP A 574 83.06 24.69 21.57
N SER A 575 82.31 23.58 21.45
CA SER A 575 81.75 22.74 22.51
C SER A 575 80.44 23.21 23.15
N TRP A 576 79.74 24.18 22.56
CA TRP A 576 78.31 24.39 22.77
C TRP A 576 77.53 23.74 21.62
N LEU A 577 76.37 23.16 21.94
CA LEU A 577 75.50 22.59 20.90
C LEU A 577 74.89 23.74 20.11
N ASP A 578 74.61 23.56 18.82
CA ASP A 578 74.14 24.64 17.98
C ASP A 578 72.83 25.23 18.54
N GLY A 579 71.93 24.39 19.07
CA GLY A 579 70.69 24.83 19.73
C GLY A 579 70.82 25.56 21.07
N GLU A 580 71.98 25.52 21.70
CA GLU A 580 72.28 26.24 22.95
C GLU A 580 73.29 27.38 22.76
N ASP A 581 73.77 27.61 21.52
CA ASP A 581 74.70 28.66 21.15
C ASP A 581 73.98 29.85 20.47
N ALA A 582 74.27 31.09 20.91
CA ALA A 582 73.70 32.29 20.29
C ALA A 582 74.36 32.66 18.94
N PHE A 583 75.56 32.14 18.68
CA PHE A 583 76.33 32.35 17.46
C PHE A 583 76.99 31.03 16.98
N PRO A 584 76.19 30.01 16.61
CA PRO A 584 76.64 28.63 16.35
C PRO A 584 77.58 28.45 15.13
N LEU A 585 77.94 29.55 14.45
CA LEU A 585 78.90 29.56 13.34
C LEU A 585 80.17 30.38 13.61
N ASP A 586 80.23 31.07 14.75
CA ASP A 586 81.37 31.90 15.12
C ASP A 586 81.95 31.45 16.45
N SER A 587 82.91 30.53 16.38
CA SER A 587 83.75 30.07 17.51
C SER A 587 84.40 31.15 18.39
N GLY A 588 84.26 32.45 18.06
CA GLY A 588 84.67 33.59 18.87
C GLY A 588 83.58 34.23 19.74
N GLU A 589 82.30 33.97 19.47
CA GLU A 589 81.13 34.53 20.15
C GLU A 589 80.18 33.37 20.50
N TRP A 590 79.63 33.32 21.70
CA TRP A 590 78.71 32.24 22.10
C TRP A 590 77.59 32.73 23.03
N MET A 591 77.59 34.04 23.33
CA MET A 591 76.69 34.65 24.30
C MET A 591 76.34 36.07 23.87
N ASP A 592 75.05 36.34 23.85
CA ASP A 592 74.44 37.63 23.59
C ASP A 592 73.59 37.99 24.82
N THR A 593 74.16 38.77 25.73
CA THR A 593 73.62 38.97 27.08
C THR A 593 72.32 39.78 27.07
N ASP A 594 72.24 40.79 26.22
CA ASP A 594 71.08 41.66 26.07
C ASP A 594 70.23 41.37 24.82
N ARG A 595 70.73 40.49 23.93
CA ARG A 595 69.99 39.87 22.83
C ARG A 595 69.70 40.81 21.66
N ASP A 596 70.64 41.70 21.37
CA ASP A 596 70.52 42.65 20.27
C ASP A 596 71.14 42.18 18.95
N GLY A 597 71.72 40.97 18.94
CA GLY A 597 72.39 40.39 17.78
C GLY A 597 73.84 40.85 17.61
N CYS A 598 74.36 41.65 18.55
CA CYS A 598 75.75 42.04 18.64
C CYS A 598 76.42 41.17 19.74
N GLY A 599 77.34 40.27 19.37
CA GLY A 599 78.00 39.40 20.35
C GLY A 599 78.71 40.18 21.46
N ASP A 600 78.60 39.69 22.70
CA ASP A 600 79.11 40.37 23.91
C ASP A 600 80.58 40.82 23.78
N ASN A 601 81.41 40.15 22.96
CA ASN A 601 82.82 40.52 22.81
C ASN A 601 83.06 41.67 21.80
N ALA A 602 82.04 42.11 21.04
CA ALA A 602 82.13 43.14 20.00
C ALA A 602 81.28 44.41 20.24
N ASP A 603 80.29 44.36 21.12
CA ASP A 603 79.34 45.46 21.35
C ASP A 603 79.89 46.64 22.21
N GLU A 604 79.55 47.89 21.84
CA GLU A 604 79.88 49.13 22.58
C GLU A 604 78.87 49.41 23.71
N PHE A 605 77.67 48.80 23.67
CA PHE A 605 76.67 48.83 24.76
C PHE A 605 76.14 47.44 25.20
N PRO A 606 76.98 46.51 25.73
CA PRO A 606 76.64 45.08 25.97
C PRO A 606 75.57 44.74 27.03
N TYR A 607 74.81 45.73 27.48
CA TYR A 607 73.66 45.55 28.37
C TYR A 607 72.45 46.40 27.95
N ASP A 608 72.52 47.05 26.79
CA ASP A 608 71.52 47.93 26.21
C ASP A 608 71.11 47.36 24.86
N ALA A 609 70.10 46.48 24.89
CA ALA A 609 69.67 45.68 23.75
C ALA A 609 69.17 46.52 22.54
N GLU A 610 69.08 47.83 22.73
CA GLU A 610 68.55 48.78 21.79
C GLU A 610 69.63 49.68 21.17
N GLU A 611 70.93 49.48 21.41
CA GLU A 611 71.98 50.33 20.85
C GLU A 611 73.27 49.53 20.52
N CYS A 612 73.63 49.35 19.24
CA CYS A 612 74.99 48.92 18.88
C CYS A 612 75.85 50.12 18.40
N ALA A 613 75.25 51.26 17.99
CA ALA A 613 75.94 52.45 17.41
C ALA A 613 75.10 53.76 17.43
N ASP A 614 75.75 54.92 17.22
CA ASP A 614 75.18 56.30 17.08
C ASP A 614 75.88 57.00 15.88
N THR A 615 75.16 57.17 14.76
CA THR A 615 75.70 57.53 13.43
C THR A 615 75.71 59.03 13.13
N ASP A 616 74.67 59.79 13.52
CA ASP A 616 74.55 61.22 13.21
C ASP A 616 74.89 62.16 14.38
N GLU A 617 75.24 61.59 15.54
CA GLU A 617 75.75 62.25 16.73
C GLU A 617 74.74 63.26 17.36
N ASP A 618 73.44 63.06 17.17
CA ASP A 618 72.39 63.91 17.75
C ASP A 618 72.15 63.63 19.26
N GLY A 619 72.62 62.47 19.73
CA GLY A 619 72.57 62.02 21.12
C GLY A 619 71.49 60.97 21.42
N VAL A 620 70.85 60.42 20.39
CA VAL A 620 69.98 59.24 20.41
C VAL A 620 70.66 58.14 19.57
N GLY A 621 70.77 56.90 20.07
CA GLY A 621 71.36 55.80 19.29
C GLY A 621 70.58 55.51 18.01
N ASP A 622 71.24 54.94 17.00
CA ASP A 622 70.68 54.73 15.65
C ASP A 622 69.36 53.95 15.65
N ASN A 623 69.18 53.09 16.64
CA ASN A 623 68.05 52.20 16.81
C ASN A 623 66.89 52.87 17.59
N GLY A 624 67.16 53.98 18.28
CA GLY A 624 66.18 54.79 19.03
C GLY A 624 65.75 56.07 18.31
N ASP A 625 66.40 56.40 17.19
CA ASP A 625 66.08 57.56 16.36
C ASP A 625 65.17 57.15 15.18
N SER A 626 63.99 57.76 15.07
CA SER A 626 63.08 57.53 13.92
C SER A 626 63.62 58.11 12.61
N PHE A 627 64.59 59.02 12.68
CA PHE A 627 65.25 59.63 11.54
C PHE A 627 66.79 59.68 11.72
N PRO A 628 67.50 58.52 11.74
CA PRO A 628 68.93 58.37 12.10
C PRO A 628 69.98 59.08 11.20
N LEU A 629 69.51 59.90 10.27
CA LEU A 629 70.32 60.65 9.31
C LEU A 629 69.90 62.13 9.24
N ASP A 630 68.88 62.57 9.98
CA ASP A 630 68.29 63.91 9.91
C ASP A 630 68.38 64.62 11.28
N GLU A 631 69.40 65.47 11.44
CA GLU A 631 69.68 66.20 12.68
C GLU A 631 68.53 67.10 13.20
N ASP A 632 67.47 67.34 12.41
CA ASP A 632 66.33 68.19 12.76
C ASP A 632 65.07 67.41 13.21
N GLU A 633 65.00 66.09 13.03
CA GLU A 633 63.88 65.22 13.42
C GLU A 633 64.40 63.99 14.18
N TRP A 634 63.79 63.65 15.31
CA TRP A 634 64.25 62.52 16.15
C TRP A 634 63.09 61.67 16.70
N SER A 635 61.84 62.06 16.41
CA SER A 635 60.63 61.46 16.97
C SER A 635 59.50 61.50 15.96
N ASP A 636 58.91 60.32 15.74
CA ASP A 636 57.71 60.08 14.96
C ASP A 636 56.79 59.21 15.82
N LEU A 637 56.02 59.84 16.70
CA LEU A 637 55.32 59.15 17.79
C LEU A 637 54.15 58.32 17.28
N ASP A 638 53.56 58.70 16.16
CA ASP A 638 52.49 57.95 15.51
C ASP A 638 52.93 57.16 14.28
N GLY A 639 54.12 57.41 13.75
CA GLY A 639 54.81 56.56 12.78
C GLY A 639 54.42 56.83 11.33
N ASP A 640 53.83 57.98 11.02
CA ASP A 640 53.31 58.29 9.68
C ASP A 640 54.35 58.85 8.70
N GLY A 641 55.59 58.99 9.16
CA GLY A 641 56.71 59.49 8.38
C GLY A 641 56.76 61.03 8.30
N VAL A 642 55.91 61.74 9.03
CA VAL A 642 56.00 63.17 9.28
C VAL A 642 56.46 63.37 10.72
N GLY A 643 57.66 63.94 10.92
CA GLY A 643 58.17 64.18 12.28
C GLY A 643 57.22 65.03 13.12
N ASP A 644 57.13 64.72 14.43
CA ASP A 644 56.14 65.28 15.37
C ASP A 644 56.06 66.82 15.35
N ASN A 645 57.16 67.49 14.97
CA ASN A 645 57.24 68.94 14.95
C ASN A 645 56.56 69.59 13.71
N GLY A 646 56.29 68.80 12.66
CA GLY A 646 55.70 69.19 11.37
C GLY A 646 54.30 68.66 11.12
N ASP A 647 53.82 67.75 11.97
CA ASP A 647 52.53 67.07 11.87
C ASP A 647 51.36 67.86 12.50
N ALA A 648 50.24 67.99 11.77
CA ALA A 648 48.99 68.61 12.25
C ALA A 648 48.19 67.73 13.23
N CYS A 649 48.40 66.42 13.19
CA CYS A 649 47.83 65.39 14.06
C CYS A 649 48.90 64.45 14.66
N ALA A 650 50.01 65.01 15.16
CA ALA A 650 51.22 64.36 15.76
C ALA A 650 51.07 63.25 16.86
N LEU A 651 49.86 62.74 17.10
CA LEU A 651 49.59 61.60 17.98
C LEU A 651 48.67 60.58 17.29
N GLU A 652 48.36 60.78 16.01
CA GLU A 652 47.34 60.08 15.26
C GLU A 652 47.78 59.91 13.80
N TYR A 653 48.37 58.75 13.53
CA TYR A 653 48.93 58.35 12.24
C TYR A 653 48.06 58.81 11.06
N GLY A 654 48.64 59.58 10.15
CA GLY A 654 47.88 60.23 9.10
C GLY A 654 48.60 60.51 7.79
N LEU A 655 48.11 59.90 6.70
CA LEU A 655 48.67 60.13 5.37
C LEU A 655 48.01 61.29 4.61
N SER A 656 47.09 62.04 5.24
CA SER A 656 46.45 63.18 4.61
C SER A 656 47.49 64.17 4.11
N THR A 657 47.20 64.86 3.01
CA THR A 657 48.02 66.00 2.55
C THR A 657 47.37 67.35 2.89
N SER A 658 46.15 67.34 3.41
CA SER A 658 45.37 68.54 3.68
C SER A 658 44.38 68.34 4.85
N PRO A 659 44.78 68.66 6.08
CA PRO A 659 46.13 69.03 6.56
C PRO A 659 47.09 67.81 6.66
N PRO A 660 48.42 68.00 6.52
CA PRO A 660 49.39 66.91 6.55
C PRO A 660 49.51 66.22 7.90
N GLY A 661 49.69 64.90 7.89
CA GLY A 661 49.87 64.08 9.09
C GLY A 661 48.58 63.69 9.81
N CYS A 662 47.41 63.93 9.19
CA CYS A 662 46.10 63.56 9.77
C CYS A 662 45.48 62.32 9.11
N PRO A 663 44.64 61.55 9.82
CA PRO A 663 44.01 60.37 9.26
C PRO A 663 43.20 60.67 8.00
N ASP A 664 43.52 59.95 6.94
CA ASP A 664 42.86 59.94 5.63
C ASP A 664 42.59 58.48 5.31
N ARG A 665 41.32 58.08 5.47
CA ARG A 665 40.94 56.66 5.54
C ARG A 665 40.76 56.03 4.17
N ASP A 666 40.45 56.82 3.14
CA ASP A 666 40.28 56.33 1.77
C ASP A 666 41.43 56.76 0.84
N GLY A 667 42.28 57.70 1.27
CA GLY A 667 43.53 58.04 0.62
C GLY A 667 43.38 59.02 -0.53
N ASP A 668 42.31 59.81 -0.56
CA ASP A 668 42.08 60.84 -1.59
C ASP A 668 42.90 62.12 -1.37
N GLY A 669 43.54 62.25 -0.21
CA GLY A 669 44.38 63.35 0.21
C GLY A 669 43.73 64.31 1.22
N PHE A 670 42.44 64.16 1.53
CA PHE A 670 41.70 64.96 2.50
C PHE A 670 41.58 64.23 3.84
N SER A 671 41.77 64.95 4.95
CA SER A 671 41.62 64.34 6.27
C SER A 671 40.17 63.94 6.52
N ASN A 672 39.95 62.85 7.25
CA ASN A 672 38.63 62.37 7.65
C ASN A 672 37.70 63.44 8.26
N THR A 673 38.26 64.47 8.90
CA THR A 673 37.50 65.55 9.54
C THR A 673 37.04 66.64 8.57
N ASN A 674 37.65 66.72 7.39
CA ASN A 674 37.41 67.74 6.37
C ASN A 674 36.80 67.15 5.10
N ASP A 675 36.42 65.89 5.15
CA ASP A 675 35.88 65.10 4.06
C ASP A 675 34.43 64.71 4.43
N ALA A 676 33.49 64.94 3.51
CA ALA A 676 32.08 64.56 3.68
C ALA A 676 31.85 63.05 3.51
N TYR A 677 32.70 62.38 2.74
CA TYR A 677 32.68 60.94 2.47
C TYR A 677 34.02 60.27 2.80
N PRO A 678 34.46 60.27 4.08
CA PRO A 678 35.79 59.81 4.45
C PRO A 678 36.06 58.31 4.30
N ASN A 679 35.21 57.55 3.60
CA ASN A 679 35.45 56.16 3.23
C ASN A 679 35.45 55.96 1.70
N ASP A 680 35.24 57.01 0.92
CA ASP A 680 35.11 56.95 -0.53
C ASP A 680 36.12 57.88 -1.19
N ALA A 681 37.22 57.29 -1.67
CA ALA A 681 38.31 58.05 -2.27
C ALA A 681 37.93 58.82 -3.55
N SER A 682 36.71 58.65 -4.04
CA SER A 682 36.18 59.34 -5.21
C SER A 682 35.27 60.53 -4.87
N GLU A 683 34.90 60.72 -3.61
CA GLU A 683 33.98 61.76 -3.16
C GLU A 683 34.51 62.45 -1.91
N TRP A 684 34.47 63.79 -1.87
CA TRP A 684 34.94 64.55 -0.71
C TRP A 684 34.02 65.70 -0.31
N GLU A 685 32.98 65.98 -1.12
CA GLU A 685 32.07 67.12 -0.97
C GLU A 685 30.62 66.70 -1.32
N ASP A 686 29.65 67.19 -0.53
CA ASP A 686 28.19 67.00 -0.68
C ASP A 686 27.53 68.37 -0.58
N SER A 687 27.23 68.99 -1.72
CA SER A 687 26.83 70.39 -1.79
C SER A 687 25.38 70.63 -1.34
N ASP A 688 24.47 69.70 -1.59
CA ASP A 688 23.04 69.85 -1.26
C ASP A 688 22.55 68.98 -0.08
N GLY A 689 23.38 68.04 0.37
CA GLY A 689 23.19 67.26 1.59
C GLY A 689 22.25 66.07 1.42
N ASP A 690 22.09 65.55 0.20
CA ASP A 690 21.18 64.44 -0.10
C ASP A 690 21.81 63.05 0.14
N GLY A 691 23.13 63.02 0.31
CA GLY A 691 23.91 61.83 0.59
C GLY A 691 24.60 61.19 -0.63
N TYR A 692 24.49 61.78 -1.83
CA TYR A 692 25.30 61.46 -3.01
C TYR A 692 26.40 62.52 -3.18
N GLY A 693 27.64 62.07 -3.43
CA GLY A 693 28.77 62.99 -3.54
C GLY A 693 28.77 63.75 -4.86
N ASP A 694 29.24 65.00 -4.83
CA ASP A 694 29.19 65.94 -5.95
C ASP A 694 29.87 65.41 -7.23
N ASN A 695 30.83 64.46 -7.14
CA ASN A 695 31.51 63.93 -8.31
C ASN A 695 30.71 62.84 -9.05
N ALA A 696 29.78 62.16 -8.37
CA ALA A 696 28.92 61.11 -8.91
C ALA A 696 27.48 61.58 -9.14
N ASP A 697 27.05 62.63 -8.44
CA ASP A 697 25.72 63.20 -8.57
C ASP A 697 25.57 64.00 -9.88
N MET A 698 24.53 63.69 -10.66
CA MET A 698 24.21 64.43 -11.89
C MET A 698 23.44 65.73 -11.63
N PHE A 699 22.88 65.92 -10.43
CA PHE A 699 22.22 67.13 -9.97
C PHE A 699 22.73 67.60 -8.57
N PRO A 700 24.02 67.95 -8.40
CA PRO A 700 24.66 68.26 -7.10
C PRO A 700 24.11 69.47 -6.31
N ASP A 701 23.06 70.12 -6.79
CA ASP A 701 22.40 71.27 -6.17
C ASP A 701 20.90 70.99 -5.87
N ASP A 702 20.37 69.81 -6.22
CA ASP A 702 18.98 69.40 -6.02
C ASP A 702 18.84 68.11 -5.18
N PRO A 703 18.53 68.23 -3.88
CA PRO A 703 18.59 67.09 -2.95
C PRO A 703 17.45 66.07 -3.12
N GLY A 704 16.67 66.18 -4.18
CA GLY A 704 15.59 65.24 -4.53
C GLY A 704 15.99 64.22 -5.60
N ASP A 705 17.04 64.49 -6.38
CA ASP A 705 17.37 63.74 -7.59
C ASP A 705 18.87 63.67 -7.78
N TRP A 706 19.41 62.47 -8.06
CA TRP A 706 20.86 62.25 -8.18
C TRP A 706 21.24 61.52 -9.48
N ALA A 707 20.25 61.05 -10.24
CA ALA A 707 20.41 60.26 -11.46
C ALA A 707 19.33 60.60 -12.51
N ASP A 708 19.66 60.38 -13.79
CA ASP A 708 18.82 60.60 -14.98
C ASP A 708 19.19 59.50 -15.98
N GLN A 709 18.47 58.38 -15.93
CA GLN A 709 18.90 57.14 -16.56
C GLN A 709 18.60 57.06 -18.06
N ASP A 710 17.51 57.67 -18.50
CA ASP A 710 17.12 57.77 -19.91
C ASP A 710 17.55 59.09 -20.58
N ASN A 711 18.16 59.99 -19.79
CA ASN A 711 18.79 61.22 -20.21
C ASN A 711 17.78 62.24 -20.78
N ASP A 712 16.60 62.31 -20.18
CA ASP A 712 15.49 63.19 -20.58
C ASP A 712 15.45 64.52 -19.81
N THR A 713 16.36 64.70 -18.84
CA THR A 713 16.56 65.85 -17.95
C THR A 713 15.62 65.95 -16.75
N TYR A 714 14.72 64.99 -16.55
CA TYR A 714 14.00 64.78 -15.31
C TYR A 714 14.75 63.76 -14.45
N GLY A 715 14.83 64.01 -13.14
CA GLY A 715 15.55 63.10 -12.26
C GLY A 715 14.73 61.84 -11.98
N ASP A 716 15.41 60.70 -11.90
CA ASP A 716 14.80 59.36 -11.76
C ASP A 716 13.80 59.26 -10.59
N ASN A 717 13.95 60.04 -9.52
CA ASN A 717 13.05 59.96 -8.36
C ASN A 717 11.81 60.84 -8.50
N SER A 718 11.89 61.87 -9.33
CA SER A 718 10.78 62.76 -9.67
C SER A 718 10.03 62.31 -10.93
N ASP A 719 10.62 61.42 -11.72
CA ASP A 719 10.06 60.90 -12.97
C ASP A 719 9.13 59.69 -12.74
N ALA A 720 7.92 59.72 -13.31
CA ALA A 720 6.99 58.58 -13.25
C ALA A 720 7.40 57.39 -14.14
N PHE A 721 8.21 57.65 -15.17
CA PHE A 721 8.77 56.68 -16.11
C PHE A 721 10.29 56.86 -16.31
N PRO A 722 11.13 56.56 -15.29
CA PRO A 722 12.59 56.82 -15.28
C PRO A 722 13.45 56.10 -16.33
N TYR A 723 12.84 55.41 -17.29
CA TYR A 723 13.52 54.65 -18.33
C TYR A 723 12.97 54.95 -19.73
N ASP A 724 11.97 55.82 -19.86
CA ASP A 724 11.37 56.24 -21.12
C ASP A 724 11.43 57.76 -21.31
N SER A 725 12.47 58.21 -21.99
CA SER A 725 12.72 59.63 -22.29
C SER A 725 11.62 60.40 -23.05
N ALA A 726 10.50 59.76 -23.39
CA ALA A 726 9.32 60.38 -23.99
C ALA A 726 8.17 60.65 -23.00
N GLU A 727 8.20 60.07 -21.81
CA GLU A 727 7.14 60.15 -20.80
C GLU A 727 7.75 60.47 -19.44
N TRP A 728 7.22 61.46 -18.71
CA TRP A 728 7.77 61.86 -17.41
C TRP A 728 6.71 62.07 -16.32
N ASN A 729 5.41 62.01 -16.69
CA ASN A 729 4.30 62.28 -15.77
C ASN A 729 3.11 61.35 -16.07
N ASP A 730 2.45 60.88 -15.01
CA ASP A 730 1.25 60.05 -15.05
C ASP A 730 0.21 60.67 -14.10
N THR A 731 -0.74 61.43 -14.65
CA THR A 731 -1.63 62.28 -13.86
C THR A 731 -2.69 61.51 -13.09
N ASP A 732 -3.19 60.39 -13.60
CA ASP A 732 -4.23 59.58 -12.95
C ASP A 732 -3.74 58.20 -12.45
N GLY A 733 -2.50 57.85 -12.73
CA GLY A 733 -1.76 56.77 -12.09
C GLY A 733 -2.03 55.38 -12.67
N GLU A 734 -2.47 55.31 -13.93
CA GLU A 734 -2.81 54.06 -14.61
C GLU A 734 -1.63 53.40 -15.34
N GLY A 735 -0.49 54.09 -15.42
CA GLY A 735 0.74 53.58 -16.00
C GLY A 735 0.89 53.81 -17.50
N VAL A 736 0.06 54.66 -18.10
CA VAL A 736 0.29 55.25 -19.42
C VAL A 736 0.68 56.70 -19.21
N GLY A 737 1.77 57.15 -19.83
CA GLY A 737 2.25 58.52 -19.65
C GLY A 737 1.34 59.56 -20.32
N ASP A 738 1.22 60.72 -19.69
CA ASP A 738 0.35 61.82 -20.12
C ASP A 738 0.58 62.26 -21.57
N ASN A 739 1.79 62.05 -22.14
CA ASN A 739 2.08 62.49 -23.51
C ASN A 739 1.53 61.52 -24.56
N LEU A 740 1.30 60.26 -24.21
CA LEU A 740 0.70 59.23 -25.07
C LEU A 740 -0.79 59.06 -24.82
N ASP A 741 -1.24 59.27 -23.59
CA ASP A 741 -2.63 59.06 -23.17
C ASP A 741 -3.60 60.10 -23.79
N ARG A 742 -4.69 59.60 -24.40
CA ARG A 742 -5.77 60.41 -24.96
C ARG A 742 -6.73 60.97 -23.91
N PHE A 743 -6.82 60.36 -22.73
CA PHE A 743 -7.60 60.83 -21.59
C PHE A 743 -6.80 60.89 -20.27
N PRO A 744 -5.81 61.80 -20.13
CA PRO A 744 -4.86 61.91 -18.98
C PRO A 744 -5.42 62.20 -17.59
N THR A 745 -6.73 62.06 -17.38
CA THR A 745 -7.39 62.27 -16.09
C THR A 745 -8.47 61.22 -15.80
N ASP A 746 -8.71 60.29 -16.72
CA ASP A 746 -9.66 59.21 -16.55
C ASP A 746 -8.91 57.86 -16.52
N PRO A 747 -8.62 57.31 -15.34
CA PRO A 747 -7.74 56.16 -15.16
C PRO A 747 -8.32 54.81 -15.68
N ALA A 748 -9.34 54.87 -16.52
CA ALA A 748 -10.02 53.74 -17.14
C ALA A 748 -9.98 53.78 -18.67
N GLU A 749 -9.56 54.89 -19.29
CA GLU A 749 -9.59 55.09 -20.73
C GLU A 749 -8.30 55.76 -21.18
N TRP A 750 -7.59 55.17 -22.14
CA TRP A 750 -6.33 55.73 -22.64
C TRP A 750 -6.25 55.82 -24.16
N GLU A 751 -7.19 55.17 -24.86
CA GLU A 751 -7.25 55.05 -26.31
C GLU A 751 -8.68 55.33 -26.81
N ASP A 752 -8.76 55.97 -27.98
CA ASP A 752 -10.00 56.36 -28.67
C ASP A 752 -9.76 56.08 -30.15
N SER A 753 -10.11 54.87 -30.57
CA SER A 753 -9.69 54.29 -31.85
C SER A 753 -10.38 54.92 -33.06
N ASP A 754 -11.58 55.49 -32.90
CA ASP A 754 -12.35 56.12 -33.98
C ASP A 754 -12.62 57.62 -33.80
N ASP A 755 -12.06 58.22 -32.75
CA ASP A 755 -12.08 59.64 -32.42
C ASP A 755 -13.50 60.21 -32.18
N ASP A 756 -14.43 59.40 -31.66
CA ASP A 756 -15.81 59.82 -31.40
C ASP A 756 -16.02 60.41 -29.99
N GLY A 757 -15.01 60.23 -29.12
CA GLY A 757 -14.94 60.78 -27.77
C GLY A 757 -15.47 59.84 -26.68
N CYS A 758 -15.84 58.61 -27.01
CA CYS A 758 -15.97 57.49 -26.10
C CYS A 758 -14.62 56.75 -26.02
N GLY A 759 -14.19 56.35 -24.83
CA GLY A 759 -12.95 55.60 -24.68
C GLY A 759 -13.16 54.12 -25.02
N ASP A 760 -12.18 53.50 -25.67
CA ASP A 760 -12.28 52.15 -26.22
C ASP A 760 -12.66 51.09 -25.17
N ASN A 761 -12.31 51.28 -23.89
CA ASN A 761 -12.60 50.27 -22.85
C ASN A 761 -14.05 50.30 -22.39
N GLY A 762 -14.71 51.45 -22.49
CA GLY A 762 -16.12 51.67 -22.16
C GLY A 762 -17.05 51.64 -23.36
N ASP A 763 -16.50 51.71 -24.58
CA ASP A 763 -17.26 51.70 -25.82
C ASP A 763 -17.60 50.26 -26.28
N VAL A 764 -18.89 50.00 -26.53
CA VAL A 764 -19.35 48.72 -27.06
C VAL A 764 -19.01 48.56 -28.55
N PHE A 765 -18.82 49.66 -29.27
CA PHE A 765 -18.45 49.72 -30.69
C PHE A 765 -17.21 50.60 -30.94
N PRO A 766 -16.01 50.23 -30.46
CA PRO A 766 -14.78 51.07 -30.49
C PRO A 766 -14.22 51.46 -31.88
N LEU A 767 -14.92 51.11 -32.96
CA LEU A 767 -14.50 51.41 -34.33
C LEU A 767 -15.64 52.01 -35.18
N ASP A 768 -16.83 52.20 -34.59
CA ASP A 768 -17.96 52.86 -35.23
C ASP A 768 -18.26 54.20 -34.55
N PRO A 769 -17.78 55.33 -35.12
CA PRO A 769 -17.81 56.64 -34.46
C PRO A 769 -19.23 57.27 -34.39
N ALA A 770 -20.26 56.46 -34.54
CA ALA A 770 -21.66 56.84 -34.47
C ALA A 770 -22.40 56.18 -33.30
N GLU A 771 -21.82 55.17 -32.63
CA GLU A 771 -22.48 54.39 -31.59
C GLU A 771 -21.52 54.10 -30.43
N CYS A 772 -21.89 54.47 -29.19
CA CYS A 772 -21.10 54.07 -28.01
C CYS A 772 -21.78 53.00 -27.14
N LEU A 773 -23.08 52.76 -27.32
CA LEU A 773 -23.93 52.00 -26.39
C LEU A 773 -24.87 51.03 -27.11
N ASP A 774 -25.08 49.87 -26.50
CA ASP A 774 -26.10 48.86 -26.84
C ASP A 774 -26.77 48.44 -25.52
N THR A 775 -27.96 48.97 -25.26
CA THR A 775 -28.61 48.89 -23.94
C THR A 775 -29.25 47.53 -23.68
N ASP A 776 -29.77 46.85 -24.71
CA ASP A 776 -30.41 45.54 -24.56
C ASP A 776 -29.57 44.36 -25.05
N PHE A 777 -28.38 44.65 -25.59
CA PHE A 777 -27.31 43.72 -25.95
C PHE A 777 -27.64 42.81 -27.12
N ASP A 778 -28.41 43.30 -28.09
CA ASP A 778 -28.77 42.52 -29.28
C ASP A 778 -27.80 42.67 -30.46
N GLY A 779 -26.82 43.58 -30.30
CA GLY A 779 -25.74 43.82 -31.25
C GLY A 779 -26.01 44.92 -32.27
N VAL A 780 -27.14 45.65 -32.15
CA VAL A 780 -27.38 46.89 -32.88
C VAL A 780 -27.28 48.07 -31.90
N GLY A 781 -26.44 49.07 -32.21
CA GLY A 781 -26.26 50.23 -31.34
C GLY A 781 -27.57 51.01 -31.14
N ASP A 782 -27.73 51.57 -29.94
CA ASP A 782 -28.95 52.25 -29.49
C ASP A 782 -29.43 53.35 -30.45
N SER A 783 -28.52 54.00 -31.20
CA SER A 783 -28.88 55.08 -32.11
C SER A 783 -29.40 54.58 -33.46
N ALA A 784 -29.07 53.34 -33.84
CA ALA A 784 -29.51 52.67 -35.06
C ALA A 784 -30.69 51.72 -34.83
N ASP A 785 -30.94 51.30 -33.59
CA ASP A 785 -32.04 50.40 -33.23
C ASP A 785 -33.40 51.14 -33.08
N ALA A 786 -34.44 50.58 -33.71
CA ALA A 786 -35.81 51.07 -33.58
C ALA A 786 -36.45 50.71 -32.24
N PHE A 787 -35.99 49.64 -31.56
CA PHE A 787 -36.44 49.23 -30.24
C PHE A 787 -35.28 48.94 -29.26
N PRO A 788 -34.52 49.96 -28.81
CA PRO A 788 -33.27 49.81 -28.01
C PRO A 788 -33.40 49.21 -26.60
N LEU A 789 -34.55 48.62 -26.26
CA LEU A 789 -34.84 47.98 -24.97
C LEU A 789 -35.48 46.59 -25.15
N ASP A 790 -35.68 46.14 -26.38
CA ASP A 790 -36.23 44.82 -26.73
C ASP A 790 -35.34 44.12 -27.76
N ALA A 791 -34.37 43.37 -27.24
CA ALA A 791 -33.37 42.60 -27.98
C ALA A 791 -33.91 41.55 -28.98
N SER A 792 -35.23 41.41 -29.11
CA SER A 792 -35.87 40.53 -30.09
C SER A 792 -36.34 41.23 -31.37
N GLU A 793 -36.33 42.56 -31.41
CA GLU A 793 -36.84 43.37 -32.52
C GLU A 793 -35.93 44.56 -32.81
N THR A 794 -35.18 44.53 -33.91
CA THR A 794 -34.28 45.65 -34.28
C THR A 794 -34.84 46.57 -35.36
N GLN A 795 -35.92 46.15 -36.03
CA GLN A 795 -36.44 46.80 -37.24
C GLN A 795 -37.97 46.84 -37.25
N ASP A 796 -38.51 47.94 -37.77
CA ASP A 796 -39.94 48.15 -38.07
C ASP A 796 -40.02 48.70 -39.51
N SER A 797 -40.10 47.78 -40.47
CA SER A 797 -39.93 48.09 -41.90
C SER A 797 -41.07 48.91 -42.49
N ASP A 798 -42.29 48.79 -41.96
CA ASP A 798 -43.45 49.56 -42.41
C ASP A 798 -43.91 50.67 -41.45
N GLY A 799 -43.28 50.75 -40.27
CA GLY A 799 -43.42 51.84 -39.31
C GLY A 799 -44.72 51.79 -38.53
N ASP A 800 -45.32 50.61 -38.40
CA ASP A 800 -46.64 50.43 -37.80
C ASP A 800 -46.59 50.20 -36.27
N GLY A 801 -45.37 50.11 -35.72
CA GLY A 801 -45.07 49.99 -34.30
C GLY A 801 -45.06 48.56 -33.75
N VAL A 802 -45.04 47.55 -34.62
CA VAL A 802 -44.75 46.15 -34.28
C VAL A 802 -43.46 45.78 -35.02
N GLY A 803 -42.49 45.19 -34.32
CA GLY A 803 -41.24 44.79 -34.96
C GLY A 803 -41.44 43.70 -36.02
N ASP A 804 -40.58 43.70 -37.02
CA ASP A 804 -40.67 42.86 -38.22
C ASP A 804 -40.74 41.35 -37.89
N PHE A 805 -40.20 40.91 -36.76
CA PHE A 805 -40.21 39.50 -36.38
C PHE A 805 -41.56 39.06 -35.79
N ALA A 806 -42.21 39.92 -35.02
CA ALA A 806 -43.53 39.72 -34.45
C ALA A 806 -44.69 40.01 -35.43
N ASP A 807 -44.42 40.76 -36.50
CA ASP A 807 -45.43 41.06 -37.52
C ASP A 807 -45.61 39.92 -38.53
N ALA A 808 -46.85 39.45 -38.73
CA ALA A 808 -47.15 38.42 -39.72
C ALA A 808 -47.03 38.93 -41.17
N PHE A 809 -47.12 40.26 -41.39
CA PHE A 809 -46.96 40.91 -42.69
C PHE A 809 -46.07 42.18 -42.56
N PRO A 810 -44.74 42.03 -42.41
CA PRO A 810 -43.78 43.09 -42.03
C PRO A 810 -43.56 44.25 -43.04
N ASN A 811 -44.38 44.35 -44.07
CA ASN A 811 -44.25 45.38 -45.11
C ASN A 811 -45.61 45.98 -45.47
N ASP A 812 -46.65 45.69 -44.70
CA ASP A 812 -48.00 46.17 -44.89
C ASP A 812 -48.52 46.79 -43.59
N PRO A 813 -48.48 48.13 -43.45
CA PRO A 813 -48.71 48.82 -42.18
C PRO A 813 -50.17 48.73 -41.68
N ASP A 814 -51.06 48.13 -42.47
CA ASP A 814 -52.46 47.91 -42.12
C ASP A 814 -52.76 46.45 -41.71
N ALA A 815 -51.76 45.55 -41.72
CA ALA A 815 -51.95 44.10 -41.61
C ALA A 815 -50.99 43.41 -40.63
N LYS A 816 -51.34 43.35 -39.34
CA LYS A 816 -50.44 42.84 -38.28
C LYS A 816 -50.56 41.36 -37.92
N TYR A 817 -51.74 40.77 -38.13
CA TYR A 817 -52.10 39.45 -37.56
C TYR A 817 -52.86 38.57 -38.57
N ASP A 818 -52.57 37.26 -38.56
CA ASP A 818 -53.32 36.20 -39.23
C ASP A 818 -53.73 35.15 -38.18
N SER A 819 -54.97 35.21 -37.71
CA SER A 819 -55.39 34.43 -36.54
C SER A 819 -55.77 32.99 -36.83
N ASP A 820 -56.07 32.62 -38.08
CA ASP A 820 -56.37 31.24 -38.46
C ASP A 820 -55.30 30.59 -39.35
N GLY A 821 -54.32 31.36 -39.80
CA GLY A 821 -53.12 30.88 -40.46
C GLY A 821 -53.35 30.50 -41.92
N ASP A 822 -54.36 31.07 -42.58
CA ASP A 822 -54.67 30.79 -43.98
C ASP A 822 -53.86 31.65 -44.97
N GLY A 823 -53.08 32.61 -44.46
CA GLY A 823 -52.21 33.50 -45.22
C GLY A 823 -52.87 34.81 -45.64
N VAL A 824 -54.08 35.11 -45.17
CA VAL A 824 -54.76 36.40 -45.37
C VAL A 824 -54.85 37.15 -44.05
N ALA A 825 -54.35 38.39 -44.02
CA ALA A 825 -54.39 39.20 -42.80
C ALA A 825 -55.83 39.37 -42.29
N ASN A 826 -56.00 39.34 -40.97
CA ASN A 826 -57.30 39.51 -40.30
C ASN A 826 -58.06 40.77 -40.74
N ALA A 827 -57.34 41.83 -41.10
CA ALA A 827 -57.92 43.09 -41.58
C ALA A 827 -58.62 42.94 -42.95
N TYR A 828 -58.20 41.95 -43.74
CA TYR A 828 -58.66 41.70 -45.10
C TYR A 828 -59.44 40.39 -45.25
N ASP A 829 -59.44 39.53 -44.23
CA ASP A 829 -60.23 38.31 -44.20
C ASP A 829 -61.66 38.53 -43.66
N ALA A 830 -62.63 37.96 -44.38
CA ALA A 830 -64.03 37.99 -43.99
C ALA A 830 -64.37 36.96 -42.89
N PHE A 831 -63.54 35.94 -42.67
CA PHE A 831 -63.74 34.90 -41.65
C PHE A 831 -62.46 34.59 -40.82
N PRO A 832 -61.91 35.56 -40.07
CA PRO A 832 -60.54 35.55 -39.49
C PRO A 832 -60.27 34.56 -38.35
N ASN A 833 -61.09 33.51 -38.22
CA ASN A 833 -60.93 32.43 -37.23
C ASN A 833 -61.26 31.06 -37.86
N SER A 834 -61.29 30.94 -39.18
CA SER A 834 -61.68 29.74 -39.92
C SER A 834 -60.87 29.59 -41.20
N ALA A 835 -59.76 28.86 -41.11
CA ALA A 835 -58.81 28.61 -42.21
C ALA A 835 -59.37 27.90 -43.47
N THR A 836 -60.64 27.51 -43.49
CA THR A 836 -61.28 26.86 -44.63
C THR A 836 -62.10 27.81 -45.51
N PHE A 837 -62.29 29.08 -45.13
CA PHE A 837 -63.17 29.98 -45.89
C PHE A 837 -62.60 31.40 -46.01
N SER A 838 -61.91 31.69 -47.10
CA SER A 838 -61.44 33.05 -47.42
C SER A 838 -62.44 33.87 -48.26
N SER A 839 -63.65 33.35 -48.57
CA SER A 839 -64.73 34.12 -49.20
C SER A 839 -66.15 33.56 -48.99
N TRP A 840 -67.18 34.39 -49.17
CA TRP A 840 -68.59 34.07 -48.89
C TRP A 840 -69.25 33.00 -49.80
N PHE A 841 -68.60 32.45 -50.84
CA PHE A 841 -69.22 31.53 -51.81
C PHE A 841 -68.52 30.16 -52.05
N GLY A 842 -67.64 29.68 -51.15
CA GLY A 842 -67.13 28.29 -51.05
C GLY A 842 -66.12 27.87 -52.15
N MET A 843 -65.21 26.90 -51.96
CA MET A 843 -64.96 25.88 -50.92
C MET A 843 -63.61 26.08 -50.25
#